data_AF-A0A670Z1S8-F1
#
_entry.id   AF-A0A670Z1S8-F1
#
_cell.length_a   1.000
_cell.length_b   1.000
_cell.length_c   1.000
_cell.angle_alpha   90.00
_cell.angle_beta   90.00
_cell.angle_gamma   90.00
#
_symmetry.space_group_name_H-M   'P 1'
#
loop_
_entity.id
_entity.type
_entity.pdbx_description
1 polymer ?
#
loop_
_entity_poly.entity_id
_entity_poly.type
_entity_poly.pdbx_seq_one_letter_code
_entity_poly.pdbx_strand_id
1 'polypeptide(L)'
;YRFSRTGQNLLNITSSVSEFMIDFFSTPCRMVLWNVNIIIPEDTKTIIRLLLTCLKSMPRFHFSMVTQLYQHILSLVFTIKEINENPQILPNLTLGSHIYNSNFIASWTYHASMEVFSTQGKLIPNYKCEAENNLVSVIGGPNSEVCIHMAAILSIYKIPQFTYGSASEMNRKTQAIFYHQMFPDVHRQYKGILQLLLHFQWTWIGVLYDNDNNGERFVQDALPAFSERGICFDYIERFPVITSVTDIDKMVTEGLHLYEVITESITNVSIIYGEIETMIFVRMCSTLSKYEAISIMAKGRVYIMTAQMEFTSFPFQKKEGIDLLHGALSLAVHSKEVLRFTDFLQLINAGSEVEDGFIQGFWEEAFGCFFPESTIDRQERVPCTGKEKLENLPASIFEMSMTSHSYSIYNAVYAMAYALHNMLSFQLKKTESVSEPIHSLLLNHFVRINSFNNNVGERIFFNQNGELETGFDIINWVTFPNLSFLRIKVGDIQPLSLAEKTKPLSVCNDNCHPGYRKAKKEGKPFCCYDCLPCPGGKISNQKGNFILTFSILTILMLWLFIKNNDTPIVKANNETLTYILLISLLLSFLCAFLFIGQPRQWTCFLRQATFGIIFSVAVSSILAKTIIVILAFMATKPGSRIRKWMGKRLGLSIVLSCSFIQTIISTVWLSISPPFLDVDVYSLPKEIVLICNEGSTVMFYFVLGFMGLLAIISFIVAFLVRKLPDTFNEAKFITFSMLVFCSVWLSFVPTYLSTKGKYMVAVEIFSILCSSGGLLSFIFFPKCYIILMRPDLNNKEQLKRGK
;
A
#
# COMPACT_ATOMS: atom_id res chain seq x y z
N TYR A 1 -58.38 0.42 -26.07
CA TYR A 1 -59.32 1.41 -26.65
C TYR A 1 -60.12 2.05 -25.52
N ARG A 2 -60.67 3.25 -25.74
CA ARG A 2 -61.21 4.23 -24.77
C ARG A 2 -62.24 3.76 -23.70
N PHE A 3 -62.12 4.38 -22.51
CA PHE A 3 -63.16 4.99 -21.63
C PHE A 3 -64.48 4.26 -21.33
N SER A 4 -64.88 4.20 -20.04
CA SER A 4 -65.84 5.16 -19.43
C SER A 4 -66.32 4.75 -18.03
N ARG A 5 -66.55 5.76 -17.18
CA ARG A 5 -67.22 5.78 -15.87
C ARG A 5 -68.41 4.82 -15.68
N THR A 6 -68.51 4.25 -14.47
CA THR A 6 -69.62 4.48 -13.50
C THR A 6 -69.23 3.90 -12.13
N GLY A 7 -69.82 4.43 -11.03
CA GLY A 7 -69.62 3.85 -9.68
C GLY A 7 -69.37 4.86 -8.55
N GLN A 8 -70.26 5.83 -8.35
CA GLN A 8 -70.32 6.56 -7.08
C GLN A 8 -70.81 5.63 -5.97
N ASN A 9 -70.11 5.60 -4.84
CA ASN A 9 -70.65 5.67 -3.47
C ASN A 9 -69.60 5.23 -2.44
N LEU A 10 -69.07 6.18 -1.66
CA LEU A 10 -69.08 6.08 -0.21
C LEU A 10 -68.91 7.49 0.39
N LEU A 11 -69.78 7.83 1.33
CA LEU A 11 -69.88 9.14 1.99
C LEU A 11 -69.77 8.91 3.51
N ASN A 12 -69.29 9.92 4.25
CA ASN A 12 -69.15 9.97 5.72
C ASN A 12 -67.95 9.15 6.26
N ILE A 13 -67.25 9.54 7.33
CA ILE A 13 -67.57 10.47 8.44
C ILE A 13 -66.45 11.52 8.67
N THR A 14 -66.80 12.63 9.31
CA THR A 14 -66.06 13.90 9.49
C THR A 14 -65.58 14.17 10.93
N SER A 15 -64.88 15.31 11.10
CA SER A 15 -64.52 16.02 12.37
C SER A 15 -63.25 15.51 13.09
N SER A 16 -62.45 16.30 13.83
CA SER A 16 -62.40 17.76 14.14
C SER A 16 -60.92 18.13 14.50
N VAL A 17 -60.42 19.38 14.64
CA VAL A 17 -60.90 20.75 14.36
C VAL A 17 -59.69 21.67 14.00
N SER A 18 -59.80 23.00 14.09
CA SER A 18 -58.82 24.03 13.67
C SER A 18 -58.13 24.82 14.80
N GLU A 19 -57.19 25.70 14.40
CA GLU A 19 -56.63 26.90 15.08
C GLU A 19 -55.29 26.82 15.85
N PHE A 20 -54.25 27.49 15.31
CA PHE A 20 -53.64 28.66 15.98
C PHE A 20 -52.97 29.63 14.97
N MET A 21 -52.81 30.89 15.38
CA MET A 21 -52.55 32.10 14.54
C MET A 21 -51.06 32.37 14.22
N ILE A 22 -50.70 32.78 12.98
CA ILE A 22 -50.43 34.14 12.42
C ILE A 22 -48.97 34.66 12.53
N ASP A 23 -48.46 35.10 11.36
CA ASP A 23 -47.31 35.96 11.01
C ASP A 23 -45.91 35.81 11.66
N PHE A 24 -44.88 35.67 10.80
CA PHE A 24 -44.05 36.83 10.41
C PHE A 24 -43.15 36.55 9.18
N PHE A 25 -43.12 37.51 8.23
CA PHE A 25 -42.27 37.66 7.02
C PHE A 25 -42.39 36.73 5.78
N SER A 26 -43.19 37.22 4.81
CA SER A 26 -42.95 37.32 3.36
C SER A 26 -42.27 36.18 2.55
N THR A 27 -43.11 35.50 1.77
CA THR A 27 -42.83 34.76 0.51
C THR A 27 -42.10 35.57 -0.58
N PRO A 28 -41.53 34.99 -1.67
CA PRO A 28 -41.92 33.68 -2.24
C PRO A 28 -40.80 32.74 -2.77
N CYS A 29 -41.06 31.43 -2.65
CA CYS A 29 -40.69 30.48 -3.70
C CYS A 29 -41.72 29.35 -3.79
N ARG A 30 -42.48 29.29 -4.89
CA ARG A 30 -43.21 28.08 -5.27
C ARG A 30 -42.20 27.04 -5.75
N MET A 31 -42.27 25.81 -5.27
CA MET A 31 -41.58 24.69 -5.91
C MET A 31 -42.55 23.54 -6.19
N VAL A 32 -42.43 22.96 -7.38
CA VAL A 32 -43.36 21.99 -7.95
C VAL A 32 -42.97 20.60 -7.51
N LEU A 33 -43.89 19.87 -6.87
CA LEU A 33 -43.75 18.44 -6.59
C LEU A 33 -43.66 17.65 -7.90
N TRP A 34 -42.49 17.11 -8.22
CA TRP A 34 -42.33 16.04 -9.19
C TRP A 34 -42.32 14.70 -8.44
N ASN A 35 -43.28 13.82 -8.75
CA ASN A 35 -43.26 12.45 -8.27
C ASN A 35 -42.13 11.67 -8.96
N VAL A 36 -41.05 11.41 -8.23
CA VAL A 36 -40.04 10.44 -8.68
C VAL A 36 -40.48 9.04 -8.24
N ASN A 37 -40.94 8.23 -9.20
CA ASN A 37 -41.26 6.82 -8.95
C ASN A 37 -39.98 5.99 -8.86
N ILE A 38 -39.42 5.87 -7.66
CA ILE A 38 -38.46 4.81 -7.33
C ILE A 38 -39.24 3.59 -6.80
N ILE A 39 -38.89 2.41 -7.32
CA ILE A 39 -39.45 1.13 -6.88
C ILE A 39 -38.73 0.74 -5.58
N ILE A 40 -39.35 1.09 -4.46
CA ILE A 40 -38.94 0.75 -3.10
C ILE A 40 -40.12 0.01 -2.45
N PRO A 41 -39.91 -1.05 -1.64
CA PRO A 41 -40.95 -1.74 -0.89
C PRO A 41 -41.83 -0.78 -0.05
N GLU A 42 -43.11 -1.12 0.17
CA GLU A 42 -44.04 -0.25 0.91
C GLU A 42 -43.64 -0.06 2.38
N ASP A 43 -43.04 -1.08 3.00
CA ASP A 43 -42.58 -1.00 4.39
C ASP A 43 -41.50 0.07 4.55
N THR A 44 -40.50 0.10 3.67
CA THR A 44 -39.42 1.12 3.67
C THR A 44 -39.98 2.52 3.42
N LYS A 45 -40.97 2.69 2.52
CA LYS A 45 -41.66 3.98 2.31
C LYS A 45 -42.38 4.48 3.55
N THR A 46 -42.91 3.58 4.37
CA THR A 46 -43.59 3.91 5.62
C THR A 46 -42.58 4.34 6.68
N ILE A 47 -41.44 3.64 6.77
CA ILE A 47 -40.31 3.99 7.66
C ILE A 47 -39.69 5.34 7.27
N ILE A 48 -39.42 5.59 5.98
CA ILE A 48 -38.90 6.87 5.48
C ILE A 48 -39.87 8.01 5.81
N ARG A 49 -41.19 7.80 5.63
CA ARG A 49 -42.19 8.79 6.07
C ARG A 49 -42.17 9.03 7.57
N LEU A 50 -42.06 7.99 8.40
CA LEU A 50 -41.98 8.14 9.85
C LEU A 50 -40.70 8.88 10.29
N LEU A 51 -39.55 8.54 9.73
CA LEU A 51 -38.27 9.24 9.97
C LEU A 51 -38.33 10.71 9.54
N LEU A 52 -38.80 11.00 8.32
CA LEU A 52 -38.96 12.37 7.84
C LEU A 52 -39.97 13.17 8.66
N THR A 53 -41.04 12.52 9.16
CA THR A 53 -42.04 13.19 10.01
C THR A 53 -41.46 13.44 11.40
N CYS A 54 -40.68 12.50 11.96
CA CYS A 54 -39.99 12.66 13.24
C CYS A 54 -38.92 13.76 13.17
N LEU A 55 -38.09 13.78 12.11
CA LEU A 55 -37.10 14.83 11.85
C LEU A 55 -37.74 16.21 11.64
N LYS A 56 -38.86 16.29 10.91
CA LYS A 56 -39.64 17.54 10.75
C LYS A 56 -40.40 17.96 12.01
N SER A 57 -40.62 17.03 12.95
CA SER A 57 -41.26 17.27 14.24
C SER A 57 -40.28 17.65 15.34
N MET A 58 -38.96 17.56 15.11
CA MET A 58 -37.99 18.11 16.05
C MET A 58 -38.06 19.65 16.01
N PRO A 59 -38.02 20.35 17.16
CA PRO A 59 -37.94 21.81 17.17
C PRO A 59 -36.66 22.26 16.43
N ARG A 60 -36.62 23.53 15.99
CA ARG A 60 -35.43 24.13 15.35
C ARG A 60 -34.23 24.09 16.29
N PHE A 61 -33.49 22.99 16.29
CA PHE A 61 -32.23 22.88 16.99
C PHE A 61 -31.21 23.79 16.31
N HIS A 62 -30.59 24.65 17.11
CA HIS A 62 -29.28 25.17 16.76
C HIS A 62 -28.34 23.95 16.71
N PHE A 63 -27.67 23.72 15.58
CA PHE A 63 -26.75 22.58 15.39
C PHE A 63 -25.45 22.81 16.16
N SER A 64 -25.55 22.78 17.49
CA SER A 64 -24.43 22.93 18.41
C SER A 64 -23.71 21.58 18.54
N MET A 65 -22.45 21.51 18.09
CA MET A 65 -21.58 20.33 18.24
C MET A 65 -20.63 20.50 19.45
N VAL A 66 -21.17 20.85 20.63
CA VAL A 66 -20.32 21.46 21.69
C VAL A 66 -19.45 20.45 22.43
N THR A 67 -19.95 19.23 22.66
CA THR A 67 -19.43 18.33 23.70
C THR A 67 -17.94 17.99 23.60
N GLN A 68 -17.45 17.45 22.48
CA GLN A 68 -16.01 17.15 22.35
C GLN A 68 -15.14 18.40 22.08
N LEU A 69 -15.66 19.36 21.30
CA LEU A 69 -14.94 20.58 20.90
C LEU A 69 -14.63 21.50 22.09
N TYR A 70 -15.41 21.42 23.17
CA TYR A 70 -15.11 22.15 24.39
C TYR A 70 -13.76 21.72 25.00
N GLN A 71 -13.29 20.48 24.80
CA GLN A 71 -11.93 20.08 25.23
C GLN A 71 -10.85 20.86 24.45
N HIS A 72 -11.07 21.16 23.17
CA HIS A 72 -10.14 21.95 22.35
C HIS A 72 -10.00 23.37 22.93
N ILE A 73 -11.11 24.00 23.33
CA ILE A 73 -11.14 25.29 24.02
C ILE A 73 -10.37 25.23 25.35
N LEU A 74 -10.67 24.23 26.19
CA LEU A 74 -10.00 24.06 27.47
C LEU A 74 -8.49 23.80 27.34
N SER A 75 -8.06 23.12 26.26
CA SER A 75 -6.63 22.93 25.96
C SER A 75 -5.92 24.26 25.66
N LEU A 76 -6.57 25.18 24.93
CA LEU A 76 -6.05 26.52 24.66
C LEU A 76 -5.90 27.32 25.96
N VAL A 77 -6.97 27.40 26.76
CA VAL A 77 -6.99 28.15 28.04
C VAL A 77 -5.95 27.60 29.02
N PHE A 78 -5.89 26.27 29.18
CA PHE A 78 -4.87 25.60 30.00
C PHE A 78 -3.44 25.97 29.57
N THR A 79 -3.16 25.92 28.26
CA THR A 79 -1.80 26.18 27.75
C THR A 79 -1.38 27.63 27.95
N ILE A 80 -2.30 28.58 27.73
CA ILE A 80 -2.06 30.01 27.99
C ILE A 80 -1.77 30.25 29.46
N LYS A 81 -2.54 29.62 30.37
CA LYS A 81 -2.30 29.68 31.82
C LYS A 81 -0.93 29.09 32.18
N GLU A 82 -0.59 27.91 31.67
CA GLU A 82 0.70 27.25 31.93
C GLU A 82 1.91 28.09 31.44
N ILE A 83 1.77 28.83 30.34
CA ILE A 83 2.81 29.73 29.83
C ILE A 83 2.90 31.02 30.66
N ASN A 84 1.76 31.63 31.03
CA ASN A 84 1.73 32.82 31.88
C ASN A 84 2.26 32.56 33.31
N GLU A 85 2.15 31.33 33.81
CA GLU A 85 2.75 30.88 35.07
C GLU A 85 4.28 30.61 34.96
N ASN A 86 4.85 30.54 33.76
CA ASN A 86 6.24 30.14 33.55
C ASN A 86 7.19 31.35 33.41
N PRO A 87 8.05 31.66 34.41
CA PRO A 87 8.91 32.84 34.38
C PRO A 87 10.03 32.80 33.33
N GLN A 88 10.26 31.65 32.66
CA GLN A 88 11.28 31.51 31.62
C GLN A 88 10.77 31.91 30.23
N ILE A 89 9.45 31.89 30.01
CA ILE A 89 8.83 32.17 28.71
C ILE A 89 8.06 33.49 28.83
N LEU A 90 8.35 34.43 27.93
CA LEU A 90 7.69 35.76 27.88
C LEU A 90 7.61 36.52 29.24
N PRO A 91 8.74 36.70 29.97
CA PRO A 91 8.72 37.45 31.23
C PRO A 91 8.20 38.88 31.03
N ASN A 92 7.27 39.30 31.91
CA ASN A 92 6.53 40.56 31.87
C ASN A 92 5.52 40.74 30.71
N LEU A 93 5.17 39.67 29.98
CA LEU A 93 4.10 39.71 28.98
C LEU A 93 3.08 38.58 29.24
N THR A 94 1.82 38.95 29.46
CA THR A 94 0.71 37.99 29.59
C THR A 94 0.07 37.72 28.24
N LEU A 95 -0.07 36.45 27.88
CA LEU A 95 -0.90 36.02 26.74
C LEU A 95 -2.38 35.96 27.15
N GLY A 96 -3.26 36.38 26.24
CA GLY A 96 -4.71 36.22 26.34
C GLY A 96 -5.28 35.67 25.05
N SER A 97 -6.58 35.36 25.04
CA SER A 97 -7.27 34.73 23.91
C SER A 97 -8.68 35.27 23.70
N HIS A 98 -9.11 35.34 22.44
CA HIS A 98 -10.50 35.49 22.04
C HIS A 98 -10.93 34.24 21.28
N ILE A 99 -12.08 33.67 21.62
CA ILE A 99 -12.59 32.41 21.06
C ILE A 99 -13.86 32.72 20.27
N TYR A 100 -13.91 32.28 19.01
CA TYR A 100 -15.04 32.49 18.11
C TYR A 100 -15.52 31.14 17.56
N ASN A 101 -16.83 30.96 17.45
CA ASN A 101 -17.41 29.75 16.89
C ASN A 101 -17.63 29.90 15.37
N SER A 102 -17.10 28.96 14.58
CA SER A 102 -17.24 28.91 13.12
C SER A 102 -18.46 28.10 12.65
N ASN A 103 -19.08 27.31 13.52
CA ASN A 103 -20.17 26.36 13.21
C ASN A 103 -19.88 25.45 12.00
N PHE A 104 -18.60 25.24 11.63
CA PHE A 104 -18.14 24.52 10.43
C PHE A 104 -18.67 25.01 9.07
N ILE A 105 -19.34 26.17 9.05
CA ILE A 105 -19.96 26.72 7.83
C ILE A 105 -19.11 27.88 7.32
N ALA A 106 -18.93 27.95 6.00
CA ALA A 106 -18.15 28.99 5.34
C ALA A 106 -18.57 30.42 5.72
N SER A 107 -19.88 30.71 5.74
CA SER A 107 -20.41 32.04 6.08
C SER A 107 -20.09 32.46 7.52
N TRP A 108 -20.27 31.56 8.49
CA TRP A 108 -19.92 31.78 9.89
C TRP A 108 -18.40 31.89 10.09
N THR A 109 -17.62 31.11 9.35
CA THR A 109 -16.15 31.23 9.35
C THR A 109 -15.67 32.60 8.85
N TYR A 110 -16.25 33.11 7.76
CA TYR A 110 -15.97 34.47 7.28
C TYR A 110 -16.44 35.54 8.28
N HIS A 111 -17.59 35.35 8.93
CA HIS A 111 -18.07 36.27 9.97
C HIS A 111 -17.08 36.34 11.15
N ALA A 112 -16.74 35.21 11.76
CA ALA A 112 -15.77 35.13 12.85
C ALA A 112 -14.40 35.73 12.45
N SER A 113 -13.92 35.40 11.24
CA SER A 113 -12.66 35.94 10.70
C SER A 113 -12.67 37.47 10.52
N MET A 114 -13.82 38.07 10.23
CA MET A 114 -13.98 39.53 10.18
C MET A 114 -14.16 40.15 11.57
N GLU A 115 -14.83 39.44 12.48
CA GLU A 115 -15.10 39.87 13.84
C GLU A 115 -13.82 40.02 14.68
N VAL A 116 -12.80 39.21 14.40
CA VAL A 116 -11.42 39.34 14.91
C VAL A 116 -10.81 40.75 14.65
N PHE A 117 -11.30 41.49 13.66
CA PHE A 117 -10.86 42.86 13.33
C PHE A 117 -11.84 43.96 13.78
N SER A 118 -12.92 43.58 14.46
CA SER A 118 -14.05 44.42 14.83
C SER A 118 -14.05 44.73 16.33
N THR A 119 -14.55 45.90 16.73
CA THR A 119 -14.85 46.19 18.15
C THR A 119 -16.21 45.60 18.54
N GLN A 120 -16.23 44.82 19.63
CA GLN A 120 -17.41 44.27 20.34
C GLN A 120 -18.76 44.43 19.62
N GLY A 121 -19.08 43.51 18.69
CA GLY A 121 -20.40 43.39 18.07
C GLY A 121 -20.78 44.43 17.00
N LYS A 122 -19.88 45.33 16.57
CA LYS A 122 -20.13 46.26 15.46
C LYS A 122 -19.16 46.07 14.30
N LEU A 123 -19.59 45.30 13.29
CA LEU A 123 -18.88 45.06 12.01
C LEU A 123 -18.65 46.36 11.21
N ILE A 124 -17.65 47.14 11.62
CA ILE A 124 -17.15 48.33 10.93
C ILE A 124 -15.68 48.05 10.57
N PRO A 125 -15.40 47.61 9.32
CA PRO A 125 -14.04 47.29 8.90
C PRO A 125 -13.09 48.49 9.11
N ASN A 126 -11.89 48.21 9.64
CA ASN A 126 -10.83 49.19 9.94
C ASN A 126 -11.17 50.26 11.00
N TYR A 127 -12.22 50.11 11.81
CA TYR A 127 -12.52 51.04 12.90
C TYR A 127 -12.20 50.40 14.27
N LYS A 128 -11.06 50.80 14.86
CA LYS A 128 -10.69 50.46 16.24
C LYS A 128 -10.82 51.72 17.11
N CYS A 129 -11.63 51.65 18.16
CA CYS A 129 -11.91 52.78 19.05
C CYS A 129 -11.52 52.54 20.52
N GLU A 130 -10.94 51.38 20.83
CA GLU A 130 -10.53 50.96 22.18
C GLU A 130 -9.06 50.51 22.19
N ALA A 131 -8.52 50.27 23.39
CA ALA A 131 -7.11 50.02 23.65
C ALA A 131 -6.50 48.87 22.80
N GLU A 132 -5.18 48.92 22.60
CA GLU A 132 -4.44 48.10 21.63
C GLU A 132 -4.46 46.58 21.91
N ASN A 133 -5.56 45.92 21.56
CA ASN A 133 -5.59 44.46 21.40
C ASN A 133 -4.72 44.07 20.19
N ASN A 134 -3.45 43.80 20.48
CA ASN A 134 -2.42 43.39 19.54
C ASN A 134 -2.53 41.89 19.25
N LEU A 135 -3.39 41.55 18.28
CA LEU A 135 -3.55 40.19 17.77
C LEU A 135 -2.22 39.64 17.21
N VAL A 136 -1.70 38.60 17.84
CA VAL A 136 -0.40 38.01 17.51
C VAL A 136 -0.51 36.90 16.45
N SER A 137 -1.51 36.02 16.59
CA SER A 137 -1.75 34.87 15.70
C SER A 137 -3.19 34.37 15.89
N VAL A 138 -3.67 33.53 14.97
CA VAL A 138 -4.96 32.85 15.07
C VAL A 138 -4.76 31.34 14.94
N ILE A 139 -5.44 30.54 15.77
CA ILE A 139 -5.48 29.08 15.67
C ILE A 139 -6.82 28.69 15.04
N GLY A 140 -6.79 27.94 13.94
CA GLY A 140 -7.97 27.50 13.18
C GLY A 140 -8.02 25.98 13.01
N GLY A 141 -9.22 25.46 12.76
CA GLY A 141 -9.49 24.02 12.69
C GLY A 141 -10.80 23.66 13.40
N PRO A 142 -11.09 22.36 13.59
CA PRO A 142 -10.32 21.21 13.08
C PRO A 142 -10.49 20.95 11.57
N ASN A 143 -11.48 21.55 10.90
CA ASN A 143 -11.78 21.23 9.49
C ASN A 143 -10.91 22.01 8.48
N SER A 144 -10.73 21.43 7.30
CA SER A 144 -9.92 21.99 6.21
C SER A 144 -10.51 23.25 5.56
N GLU A 145 -11.80 23.26 5.24
CA GLU A 145 -12.49 24.38 4.59
C GLU A 145 -12.49 25.64 5.49
N VAL A 146 -12.69 25.46 6.81
CA VAL A 146 -12.58 26.53 7.82
C VAL A 146 -11.23 27.25 7.69
N CYS A 147 -10.14 26.48 7.59
CA CYS A 147 -8.79 27.01 7.46
C CYS A 147 -8.56 27.79 6.15
N ILE A 148 -9.17 27.36 5.03
CA ILE A 148 -9.07 28.06 3.73
C ILE A 148 -9.79 29.41 3.80
N HIS A 149 -11.00 29.44 4.38
CA HIS A 149 -11.79 30.68 4.49
C HIS A 149 -11.14 31.70 5.43
N MET A 150 -10.58 31.26 6.56
CA MET A 150 -9.78 32.10 7.46
C MET A 150 -8.55 32.68 6.72
N ALA A 151 -7.83 31.84 5.98
CA ALA A 151 -6.63 32.25 5.24
C ALA A 151 -6.88 33.40 4.25
N ALA A 152 -8.05 33.41 3.60
CA ALA A 152 -8.42 34.43 2.63
C ALA A 152 -8.45 35.85 3.24
N ILE A 153 -8.80 35.98 4.53
CA ILE A 153 -8.79 37.26 5.25
C ILE A 153 -7.45 37.49 5.96
N LEU A 154 -6.99 36.52 6.77
CA LEU A 154 -5.81 36.71 7.64
C LEU A 154 -4.52 37.01 6.86
N SER A 155 -4.38 36.45 5.65
CA SER A 155 -3.24 36.72 4.77
C SER A 155 -3.15 38.17 4.27
N ILE A 156 -4.29 38.87 4.13
CA ILE A 156 -4.34 40.30 3.74
C ILE A 156 -3.70 41.15 4.84
N TYR A 157 -4.01 40.83 6.10
CA TYR A 157 -3.47 41.48 7.29
C TYR A 157 -2.10 40.91 7.74
N LYS A 158 -1.54 39.95 7.00
CA LYS A 158 -0.24 39.29 7.27
C LYS A 158 -0.15 38.62 8.66
N ILE A 159 -1.28 38.16 9.20
CA ILE A 159 -1.32 37.50 10.51
C ILE A 159 -0.95 36.02 10.34
N PRO A 160 0.02 35.48 11.11
CA PRO A 160 0.32 34.06 11.08
C PRO A 160 -0.85 33.27 11.65
N GLN A 161 -1.23 32.19 10.97
CA GLN A 161 -2.25 31.25 11.40
C GLN A 161 -1.69 29.84 11.56
N PHE A 162 -2.16 29.15 12.60
CA PHE A 162 -1.84 27.75 12.88
C PHE A 162 -3.07 26.90 12.65
N THR A 163 -2.92 25.76 11.99
CA THR A 163 -4.01 24.80 11.84
C THR A 163 -3.78 23.52 12.62
N TYR A 164 -4.77 23.15 13.43
CA TYR A 164 -4.90 21.84 14.05
C TYR A 164 -6.01 21.06 13.32
N GLY A 165 -5.98 19.73 13.39
CA GLY A 165 -6.88 18.90 12.57
C GLY A 165 -6.42 18.80 11.11
N SER A 166 -7.29 19.06 10.15
CA SER A 166 -7.02 18.83 8.73
C SER A 166 -6.07 19.83 8.06
N ALA A 167 -5.22 19.30 7.18
CA ALA A 167 -4.28 20.05 6.36
C ALA A 167 -4.86 20.37 4.97
N SER A 168 -5.15 21.64 4.70
CA SER A 168 -5.57 22.13 3.38
C SER A 168 -4.38 22.46 2.48
N GLU A 169 -4.47 22.14 1.19
CA GLU A 169 -3.44 22.53 0.22
C GLU A 169 -3.74 23.92 -0.35
N MET A 170 -2.95 24.90 0.06
CA MET A 170 -3.20 26.30 -0.28
C MET A 170 -2.28 26.79 -1.41
N ASN A 171 -2.87 27.49 -2.39
CA ASN A 171 -2.18 27.81 -3.63
C ASN A 171 -0.96 28.75 -3.40
N ARG A 172 0.21 28.35 -3.90
CA ARG A 172 1.50 28.94 -3.50
C ARG A 172 1.77 30.29 -4.18
N LYS A 173 1.78 31.37 -3.38
CA LYS A 173 2.73 32.52 -3.52
C LYS A 173 2.73 33.49 -2.34
N THR A 174 1.61 33.71 -1.66
CA THR A 174 1.52 34.65 -0.51
C THR A 174 0.81 34.04 0.70
N GLN A 175 -0.33 33.39 0.51
CA GLN A 175 -1.11 32.80 1.61
C GLN A 175 -0.34 31.70 2.36
N ALA A 176 0.40 30.86 1.63
CA ALA A 176 1.25 29.80 2.20
C ALA A 176 2.47 30.31 3.00
N ILE A 177 2.72 31.63 3.07
CA ILE A 177 3.81 32.19 3.90
C ILE A 177 3.38 32.24 5.37
N PHE A 178 2.14 32.66 5.64
CA PHE A 178 1.60 32.89 6.98
C PHE A 178 0.84 31.69 7.56
N TYR A 179 0.95 30.54 6.93
CA TYR A 179 0.18 29.33 7.25
C TYR A 179 1.12 28.24 7.74
N HIS A 180 0.86 27.73 8.96
CA HIS A 180 1.66 26.69 9.62
C HIS A 180 0.73 25.54 10.04
N GLN A 181 1.15 24.30 9.77
CA GLN A 181 0.36 23.10 10.05
C GLN A 181 0.91 22.35 11.25
N MET A 182 0.05 22.07 12.23
CA MET A 182 0.36 21.17 13.35
C MET A 182 0.01 19.71 13.05
N PHE A 183 -0.61 19.44 11.89
CA PHE A 183 -0.85 18.09 11.39
C PHE A 183 0.35 17.62 10.55
N PRO A 184 0.82 16.37 10.68
CA PRO A 184 1.94 15.87 9.88
C PRO A 184 1.57 15.66 8.41
N ASP A 185 2.58 15.46 7.56
CA ASP A 185 2.40 15.13 6.14
C ASP A 185 1.44 13.94 5.92
N VAL A 186 0.34 14.20 5.22
CA VAL A 186 -0.74 13.23 4.94
C VAL A 186 -0.25 12.03 4.12
N HIS A 187 0.82 12.16 3.32
CA HIS A 187 1.40 11.02 2.60
C HIS A 187 2.01 9.98 3.55
N ARG A 188 2.50 10.40 4.73
CA ARG A 188 2.93 9.47 5.80
C ARG A 188 1.73 8.66 6.33
N GLN A 189 0.55 9.28 6.45
CA GLN A 189 -0.70 8.58 6.80
C GLN A 189 -1.08 7.55 5.73
N TYR A 190 -1.11 7.92 4.44
CA TYR A 190 -1.43 6.97 3.36
C TYR A 190 -0.49 5.76 3.33
N LYS A 191 0.81 6.01 3.49
CA LYS A 191 1.83 4.96 3.56
C LYS A 191 1.64 4.06 4.79
N GLY A 192 1.28 4.64 5.94
CA GLY A 192 0.98 3.90 7.16
C GLY A 192 -0.24 2.99 7.01
N ILE A 193 -1.34 3.49 6.43
CA ILE A 193 -2.53 2.67 6.11
C ILE A 193 -2.14 1.51 5.19
N LEU A 194 -1.39 1.78 4.11
CA LEU A 194 -0.94 0.73 3.20
C LEU A 194 -0.06 -0.34 3.89
N GLN A 195 0.86 0.09 4.76
CA GLN A 195 1.68 -0.83 5.56
C GLN A 195 0.84 -1.67 6.53
N LEU A 196 -0.20 -1.09 7.13
CA LEU A 196 -1.16 -1.78 8.00
C LEU A 196 -1.92 -2.88 7.24
N LEU A 197 -2.49 -2.53 6.07
CA LEU A 197 -3.19 -3.48 5.19
C LEU A 197 -2.27 -4.66 4.80
N LEU A 198 -1.04 -4.36 4.38
CA LEU A 198 -0.06 -5.37 3.97
C LEU A 198 0.42 -6.25 5.14
N HIS A 199 0.57 -5.69 6.36
CA HIS A 199 0.93 -6.44 7.56
C HIS A 199 -0.14 -7.46 7.98
N PHE A 200 -1.42 -7.12 7.79
CA PHE A 200 -2.55 -8.01 8.05
C PHE A 200 -2.97 -8.86 6.84
N GLN A 201 -2.32 -8.69 5.68
CA GLN A 201 -2.64 -9.35 4.42
C GLN A 201 -4.09 -9.08 3.95
N TRP A 202 -4.64 -7.92 4.31
CA TRP A 202 -5.96 -7.46 3.88
C TRP A 202 -5.88 -6.94 2.45
N THR A 203 -6.34 -7.75 1.50
CA THR A 203 -6.28 -7.46 0.06
C THR A 203 -7.65 -7.11 -0.53
N TRP A 204 -8.72 -7.29 0.23
CA TRP A 204 -10.09 -6.94 -0.15
C TRP A 204 -10.71 -6.09 0.95
N ILE A 205 -11.00 -4.83 0.63
CA ILE A 205 -11.48 -3.83 1.59
C ILE A 205 -12.63 -2.99 1.02
N GLY A 206 -13.40 -2.33 1.88
CA GLY A 206 -14.26 -1.21 1.50
C GLY A 206 -13.57 0.13 1.70
N VAL A 207 -14.03 1.17 1.00
CA VAL A 207 -13.60 2.56 1.24
C VAL A 207 -14.84 3.44 1.39
N LEU A 208 -14.87 4.21 2.47
CA LEU A 208 -15.81 5.29 2.73
C LEU A 208 -15.00 6.58 2.83
N TYR A 209 -15.43 7.65 2.16
CA TYR A 209 -14.71 8.92 2.20
C TYR A 209 -15.63 10.15 2.22
N ASP A 210 -15.19 11.23 2.85
CA ASP A 210 -15.91 12.51 2.83
C ASP A 210 -16.00 13.08 1.41
N ASN A 211 -17.13 13.69 1.06
CA ASN A 211 -17.37 14.30 -0.25
C ASN A 211 -16.79 15.72 -0.32
N ASP A 212 -15.47 15.83 -0.10
CA ASP A 212 -14.71 17.07 -0.03
C ASP A 212 -13.43 17.03 -0.89
N ASN A 213 -12.68 18.15 -0.93
CA ASN A 213 -11.45 18.27 -1.71
C ASN A 213 -10.29 17.40 -1.18
N ASN A 214 -10.30 16.99 0.10
CA ASN A 214 -9.29 16.11 0.68
C ASN A 214 -9.63 14.63 0.41
N GLY A 215 -10.89 14.24 0.54
CA GLY A 215 -11.39 12.91 0.21
C GLY A 215 -11.18 12.53 -1.25
N GLU A 216 -11.48 13.45 -2.19
CA GLU A 216 -11.16 13.25 -3.61
C GLU A 216 -9.66 13.07 -3.87
N ARG A 217 -8.79 13.80 -3.15
CA ARG A 217 -7.33 13.61 -3.26
C ARG A 217 -6.85 12.30 -2.63
N PHE A 218 -7.42 11.87 -1.51
CA PHE A 218 -7.17 10.52 -0.99
C PHE A 218 -7.52 9.43 -2.02
N VAL A 219 -8.67 9.56 -2.70
CA VAL A 219 -9.07 8.65 -3.78
C VAL A 219 -8.09 8.67 -4.96
N GLN A 220 -7.59 9.85 -5.34
CA GLN A 220 -6.67 10.01 -6.48
C GLN A 220 -5.23 9.60 -6.18
N ASP A 221 -4.71 9.88 -4.98
CA ASP A 221 -3.29 9.69 -4.64
C ASP A 221 -3.03 8.33 -3.96
N ALA A 222 -3.91 7.90 -3.05
CA ALA A 222 -3.67 6.71 -2.23
C ALA A 222 -4.17 5.42 -2.89
N LEU A 223 -5.40 5.41 -3.41
CA LEU A 223 -6.02 4.17 -3.92
C LEU A 223 -5.30 3.54 -5.13
N PRO A 224 -4.72 4.31 -6.08
CA PRO A 224 -3.86 3.74 -7.12
C PRO A 224 -2.59 3.09 -6.54
N ALA A 225 -1.92 3.76 -5.59
CA ALA A 225 -0.73 3.22 -4.93
C ALA A 225 -1.05 1.94 -4.11
N PHE A 226 -2.25 1.84 -3.54
CA PHE A 226 -2.74 0.64 -2.89
C PHE A 226 -3.00 -0.48 -3.91
N SER A 227 -3.61 -0.14 -5.06
CA SER A 227 -3.88 -1.07 -6.16
C SER A 227 -2.61 -1.67 -6.76
N GLU A 228 -1.54 -0.86 -6.93
CA GLU A 228 -0.22 -1.33 -7.37
C GLU A 228 0.41 -2.35 -6.42
N ARG A 229 0.03 -2.34 -5.14
CA ARG A 229 0.47 -3.32 -4.14
C ARG A 229 -0.48 -4.50 -3.97
N GLY A 230 -1.50 -4.62 -4.82
CA GLY A 230 -2.43 -5.75 -4.83
C GLY A 230 -3.60 -5.64 -3.85
N ILE A 231 -3.85 -4.44 -3.32
CA ILE A 231 -5.10 -4.13 -2.59
C ILE A 231 -6.22 -3.92 -3.62
N CYS A 232 -7.44 -4.27 -3.22
CA CYS A 232 -8.64 -4.10 -4.01
C CYS A 232 -9.83 -3.64 -3.17
N PHE A 233 -10.78 -3.02 -3.86
CA PHE A 233 -11.95 -2.39 -3.27
C PHE A 233 -13.23 -3.11 -3.70
N ASP A 234 -14.09 -3.49 -2.75
CA ASP A 234 -15.44 -4.00 -3.04
C ASP A 234 -16.40 -2.85 -3.39
N TYR A 235 -16.26 -1.75 -2.66
CA TYR A 235 -16.97 -0.49 -2.85
C TYR A 235 -16.07 0.70 -2.51
N ILE A 236 -16.34 1.85 -3.13
CA ILE A 236 -15.69 3.14 -2.86
C ILE A 236 -16.83 4.18 -2.85
N GLU A 237 -17.33 4.50 -1.67
CA GLU A 237 -18.55 5.31 -1.50
C GLU A 237 -18.28 6.60 -0.72
N ARG A 238 -19.14 7.59 -0.94
CA ARG A 238 -19.06 8.92 -0.32
C ARG A 238 -20.00 9.02 0.88
N PHE A 239 -19.59 9.76 1.90
CA PHE A 239 -20.53 10.22 2.93
C PHE A 239 -21.47 11.30 2.36
N PRO A 240 -22.75 11.32 2.79
CA PRO A 240 -23.72 12.34 2.38
C PRO A 240 -23.34 13.72 2.94
N VAL A 241 -23.59 14.78 2.18
CA VAL A 241 -23.24 16.16 2.59
C VAL A 241 -24.46 16.88 3.17
N ILE A 242 -24.28 17.51 4.34
CA ILE A 242 -25.27 18.41 4.93
C ILE A 242 -24.94 19.85 4.51
N THR A 243 -25.45 20.29 3.35
CA THR A 243 -25.30 21.69 2.91
C THR A 243 -26.31 22.64 3.56
N SER A 244 -27.46 22.14 4.02
CA SER A 244 -28.51 22.96 4.65
C SER A 244 -29.52 22.11 5.42
N VAL A 245 -30.33 22.77 6.26
CA VAL A 245 -31.50 22.15 6.95
C VAL A 245 -32.54 21.63 5.95
N THR A 246 -32.57 22.15 4.72
CA THR A 246 -33.44 21.66 3.64
C THR A 246 -32.95 20.37 2.97
N ASP A 247 -31.69 19.97 3.17
CA ASP A 247 -31.09 18.77 2.55
C ASP A 247 -31.23 17.49 3.39
N ILE A 248 -31.93 17.53 4.54
CA ILE A 248 -32.12 16.38 5.44
C ILE A 248 -32.74 15.17 4.72
N ASP A 249 -33.66 15.39 3.79
CA ASP A 249 -34.32 14.31 3.01
C ASP A 249 -33.31 13.59 2.09
N LYS A 250 -32.41 14.37 1.46
CA LYS A 250 -31.30 13.88 0.64
C LYS A 250 -30.28 13.12 1.50
N MET A 251 -29.89 13.68 2.64
CA MET A 251 -28.97 13.04 3.61
C MET A 251 -29.50 11.68 4.08
N VAL A 252 -30.79 11.58 4.43
CA VAL A 252 -31.41 10.30 4.83
C VAL A 252 -31.42 9.30 3.67
N THR A 253 -31.77 9.74 2.46
CA THR A 253 -31.82 8.87 1.29
C THR A 253 -30.44 8.34 0.89
N GLU A 254 -29.43 9.21 0.82
CA GLU A 254 -28.04 8.84 0.52
C GLU A 254 -27.43 7.97 1.64
N GLY A 255 -27.76 8.25 2.92
CA GLY A 255 -27.33 7.45 4.06
C GLY A 255 -27.92 6.03 4.08
N LEU A 256 -29.17 5.86 3.64
CA LEU A 256 -29.79 4.53 3.47
C LEU A 256 -29.12 3.73 2.35
N HIS A 257 -28.87 4.36 1.18
CA HIS A 257 -28.13 3.71 0.09
C HIS A 257 -26.71 3.28 0.53
N LEU A 258 -26.02 4.14 1.29
CA LEU A 258 -24.70 3.84 1.84
C LEU A 258 -24.74 2.63 2.77
N TYR A 259 -25.77 2.55 3.63
CA TYR A 259 -26.01 1.44 4.54
C TYR A 259 -26.31 0.14 3.77
N GLU A 260 -27.11 0.17 2.70
CA GLU A 260 -27.37 -0.98 1.81
C GLU A 260 -26.06 -1.51 1.22
N VAL A 261 -25.24 -0.66 0.60
CA VAL A 261 -23.94 -1.04 0.01
C VAL A 261 -22.99 -1.67 1.04
N ILE A 262 -22.90 -1.09 2.24
CA ILE A 262 -22.09 -1.65 3.32
C ILE A 262 -22.63 -3.04 3.75
N THR A 263 -23.95 -3.19 3.86
CA THR A 263 -24.60 -4.43 4.32
C THR A 263 -24.44 -5.58 3.31
N GLU A 264 -24.64 -5.31 2.02
CA GLU A 264 -24.50 -6.31 0.95
C GLU A 264 -23.05 -6.72 0.69
N SER A 265 -22.08 -5.87 1.03
CA SER A 265 -20.66 -6.16 0.88
C SER A 265 -20.20 -7.32 1.76
N ILE A 266 -19.35 -8.18 1.19
CA ILE A 266 -18.67 -9.28 1.89
C ILE A 266 -17.36 -8.84 2.58
N THR A 267 -17.04 -7.54 2.58
CA THR A 267 -15.79 -7.06 3.18
C THR A 267 -15.83 -7.11 4.71
N ASN A 268 -14.73 -7.59 5.30
CA ASN A 268 -14.52 -7.55 6.75
C ASN A 268 -13.75 -6.30 7.18
N VAL A 269 -13.13 -5.57 6.25
CA VAL A 269 -12.29 -4.40 6.56
C VAL A 269 -12.71 -3.23 5.68
N SER A 270 -12.90 -2.06 6.28
CA SER A 270 -13.22 -0.84 5.53
C SER A 270 -12.44 0.36 6.04
N ILE A 271 -11.87 1.14 5.13
CA ILE A 271 -11.26 2.44 5.46
C ILE A 271 -12.37 3.48 5.55
N ILE A 272 -12.31 4.32 6.58
CA ILE A 272 -13.11 5.53 6.75
C ILE A 272 -12.14 6.71 6.67
N TYR A 273 -12.17 7.44 5.56
CA TYR A 273 -11.40 8.66 5.34
C TYR A 273 -12.30 9.87 5.60
N GLY A 274 -12.02 10.66 6.62
CA GLY A 274 -12.77 11.88 6.86
C GLY A 274 -12.23 12.76 7.97
N GLU A 275 -12.95 13.85 8.22
CA GLU A 275 -12.65 14.86 9.24
C GLU A 275 -13.47 14.61 10.53
N ILE A 276 -13.64 15.64 11.38
CA ILE A 276 -14.25 15.46 12.70
C ILE A 276 -15.77 15.20 12.65
N GLU A 277 -16.44 15.67 11.59
CA GLU A 277 -17.89 15.52 11.40
C GLU A 277 -18.29 14.12 10.92
N THR A 278 -17.40 13.41 10.24
CA THR A 278 -17.64 12.07 9.68
C THR A 278 -18.10 11.07 10.75
N MET A 279 -17.60 11.22 11.99
CA MET A 279 -18.01 10.41 13.14
C MET A 279 -19.52 10.52 13.43
N ILE A 280 -20.13 11.68 13.19
CA ILE A 280 -21.58 11.87 13.38
C ILE A 280 -22.36 10.93 12.44
N PHE A 281 -21.94 10.82 11.17
CA PHE A 281 -22.54 9.91 10.20
C PHE A 281 -22.30 8.44 10.57
N VAL A 282 -21.08 8.08 10.98
CA VAL A 282 -20.75 6.73 11.47
C VAL A 282 -21.67 6.33 12.65
N ARG A 283 -21.97 7.26 13.57
CA ARG A 283 -22.91 7.03 14.67
C ARG A 283 -24.38 7.02 14.25
N MET A 284 -24.77 7.77 13.22
CA MET A 284 -26.10 7.63 12.60
C MET A 284 -26.32 6.24 12.00
N CYS A 285 -25.32 5.66 11.32
CA CYS A 285 -25.38 4.28 10.84
C CYS A 285 -25.59 3.27 11.98
N SER A 286 -24.93 3.48 13.14
CA SER A 286 -25.16 2.65 14.34
C SER A 286 -26.55 2.80 14.95
N THR A 287 -27.29 3.87 14.63
CA THR A 287 -28.67 4.07 15.10
C THR A 287 -29.66 3.34 14.17
N LEU A 288 -29.44 3.41 12.85
CA LEU A 288 -30.26 2.71 11.86
C LEU A 288 -30.26 1.18 12.07
N SER A 289 -29.10 0.59 12.38
CA SER A 289 -28.95 -0.86 12.60
C SER A 289 -29.80 -1.42 13.77
N LYS A 290 -30.20 -0.57 14.73
CA LYS A 290 -31.09 -0.97 15.84
C LYS A 290 -32.55 -1.12 15.41
N TYR A 291 -33.01 -0.31 14.45
CA TYR A 291 -34.43 -0.23 14.08
C TYR A 291 -34.88 -1.35 13.14
N GLU A 292 -33.98 -1.91 12.33
CA GLU A 292 -34.32 -2.99 11.38
C GLU A 292 -34.41 -4.40 12.00
N ALA A 293 -34.14 -4.55 13.30
CA ALA A 293 -34.09 -5.85 13.99
C ALA A 293 -33.12 -6.90 13.37
N ILE A 294 -32.15 -6.44 12.57
CA ILE A 294 -31.10 -7.26 11.93
C ILE A 294 -29.77 -6.99 12.65
N SER A 295 -29.50 -7.77 13.70
CA SER A 295 -28.28 -7.66 14.53
C SER A 295 -27.01 -8.22 13.87
N ILE A 296 -26.86 -8.04 12.55
CA ILE A 296 -25.79 -8.64 11.74
C ILE A 296 -24.56 -7.72 11.63
N MET A 297 -24.72 -6.40 11.70
CA MET A 297 -23.66 -5.44 11.33
C MET A 297 -22.63 -5.08 12.44
N ALA A 298 -22.41 -5.96 13.41
CA ALA A 298 -21.46 -5.69 14.52
C ALA A 298 -20.48 -6.83 14.85
N LYS A 299 -20.61 -8.03 14.25
CA LYS A 299 -19.74 -9.17 14.55
C LYS A 299 -18.70 -9.41 13.46
N GLY A 300 -17.54 -8.77 13.60
CA GLY A 300 -16.31 -9.17 12.91
C GLY A 300 -15.78 -8.22 11.83
N ARG A 301 -16.42 -7.06 11.61
CA ARG A 301 -15.84 -6.01 10.75
C ARG A 301 -14.86 -5.13 11.52
N VAL A 302 -13.82 -4.65 10.84
CA VAL A 302 -12.79 -3.74 11.36
C VAL A 302 -12.77 -2.48 10.51
N TYR A 303 -12.95 -1.33 11.15
CA TYR A 303 -12.83 -0.03 10.52
C TYR A 303 -11.42 0.54 10.70
N ILE A 304 -10.85 1.12 9.64
CA ILE A 304 -9.58 1.86 9.69
C ILE A 304 -9.88 3.35 9.50
N MET A 305 -9.73 4.15 10.55
CA MET A 305 -10.08 5.57 10.58
C MET A 305 -8.83 6.47 10.46
N THR A 306 -9.00 7.63 9.83
CA THR A 306 -7.95 8.64 9.64
C THR A 306 -7.71 9.52 10.87
N ALA A 307 -6.50 10.06 11.02
CA ALA A 307 -6.10 10.84 12.21
C ALA A 307 -6.74 12.22 12.33
N GLN A 308 -7.45 12.67 11.30
CA GLN A 308 -8.31 13.86 11.34
C GLN A 308 -9.62 13.62 12.09
N MET A 309 -10.08 12.36 12.20
CA MET A 309 -11.31 11.99 12.90
C MET A 309 -11.10 11.95 14.43
N GLU A 310 -11.98 12.59 15.19
CA GLU A 310 -12.14 12.37 16.63
C GLU A 310 -13.56 11.89 16.95
N PHE A 311 -13.82 11.56 18.22
CA PHE A 311 -15.19 11.25 18.65
C PHE A 311 -16.02 12.54 18.71
N THR A 312 -17.19 12.58 18.08
CA THR A 312 -18.13 13.71 18.14
C THR A 312 -19.57 13.20 18.18
N SER A 313 -20.49 14.08 18.60
CA SER A 313 -21.93 13.84 18.62
C SER A 313 -22.71 15.12 18.41
N PHE A 314 -23.92 14.98 17.86
CA PHE A 314 -25.00 15.90 18.21
C PHE A 314 -25.63 15.54 19.57
N PRO A 315 -26.22 16.51 20.30
CA PRO A 315 -26.86 16.28 21.59
C PRO A 315 -27.87 15.13 21.63
N PHE A 316 -28.62 14.91 20.54
CA PHE A 316 -29.60 13.82 20.48
C PHE A 316 -28.96 12.42 20.40
N GLN A 317 -27.72 12.31 19.90
CA GLN A 317 -26.96 11.05 19.83
C GLN A 317 -26.33 10.64 21.17
N LYS A 318 -26.43 11.48 22.21
CA LYS A 318 -25.83 11.27 23.55
C LYS A 318 -26.19 9.93 24.20
N LYS A 319 -27.38 9.39 23.91
CA LYS A 319 -27.88 8.11 24.44
C LYS A 319 -27.70 6.93 23.47
N GLU A 320 -27.12 7.16 22.29
CA GLU A 320 -26.97 6.13 21.27
C GLU A 320 -25.75 5.24 21.47
N GLY A 321 -25.86 4.02 20.93
CA GLY A 321 -24.83 2.98 21.05
C GLY A 321 -23.58 3.34 20.25
N ILE A 322 -22.43 2.84 20.71
CA ILE A 322 -21.13 3.03 20.06
C ILE A 322 -20.49 1.69 19.64
N ASP A 323 -21.27 0.62 19.64
CA ASP A 323 -20.81 -0.76 19.44
C ASP A 323 -20.11 -0.97 18.08
N LEU A 324 -20.48 -0.16 17.08
CA LEU A 324 -19.86 -0.14 15.74
C LEU A 324 -18.35 0.19 15.77
N LEU A 325 -17.88 0.94 16.77
CA LEU A 325 -16.47 1.31 16.94
C LEU A 325 -15.65 0.26 17.69
N HIS A 326 -16.25 -0.86 18.12
CA HIS A 326 -15.55 -1.89 18.87
C HIS A 326 -14.49 -2.60 18.01
N GLY A 327 -13.22 -2.49 18.39
CA GLY A 327 -12.11 -3.05 17.63
C GLY A 327 -11.75 -2.27 16.36
N ALA A 328 -12.28 -1.05 16.19
CA ALA A 328 -11.82 -0.15 15.15
C ALA A 328 -10.37 0.29 15.41
N LEU A 329 -9.60 0.42 14.35
CA LEU A 329 -8.26 0.99 14.36
C LEU A 329 -8.33 2.43 13.85
N SER A 330 -7.89 3.41 14.63
CA SER A 330 -7.67 4.76 14.11
C SER A 330 -6.19 5.09 14.10
N LEU A 331 -5.80 5.89 13.13
CA LEU A 331 -4.56 6.64 13.25
C LEU A 331 -4.80 7.87 14.14
N ALA A 332 -3.75 8.39 14.75
CA ALA A 332 -3.78 9.59 15.57
C ALA A 332 -2.45 10.34 15.42
N VAL A 333 -2.46 11.67 15.44
CA VAL A 333 -1.22 12.45 15.53
C VAL A 333 -0.54 12.11 16.86
N HIS A 334 0.77 11.87 16.84
CA HIS A 334 1.52 11.50 18.04
C HIS A 334 1.31 12.53 19.16
N SER A 335 1.04 12.02 20.36
CA SER A 335 0.84 12.83 21.54
C SER A 335 1.43 12.15 22.79
N LYS A 336 1.72 12.98 23.80
CA LYS A 336 2.11 12.54 25.14
C LYS A 336 1.09 12.98 26.16
N GLU A 337 0.99 12.19 27.23
CA GLU A 337 0.11 12.46 28.35
C GLU A 337 0.57 13.72 29.12
N VAL A 338 -0.34 14.68 29.30
CA VAL A 338 -0.11 15.94 30.03
C VAL A 338 -0.89 15.90 31.34
N LEU A 339 -0.32 15.29 32.38
CA LEU A 339 -1.03 15.04 33.66
C LEU A 339 -1.65 16.31 34.29
N ARG A 340 -0.94 17.45 34.23
CA ARG A 340 -1.42 18.76 34.72
C ARG A 340 -2.73 19.21 34.06
N PHE A 341 -3.04 18.74 32.85
CA PHE A 341 -4.30 19.06 32.18
C PHE A 341 -5.49 18.38 32.86
N THR A 342 -5.33 17.11 33.26
CA THR A 342 -6.36 16.38 34.02
C THR A 342 -6.62 17.04 35.37
N ASP A 343 -5.56 17.48 36.07
CA ASP A 343 -5.68 18.25 37.32
C ASP A 343 -6.43 19.58 37.11
N PHE A 344 -6.15 20.29 36.02
CA PHE A 344 -6.87 21.52 35.64
C PHE A 344 -8.35 21.25 35.37
N LEU A 345 -8.69 20.20 34.61
CA LEU A 345 -10.08 19.83 34.32
C LEU A 345 -10.90 19.47 35.57
N GLN A 346 -10.27 18.93 36.62
CA GLN A 346 -10.93 18.65 37.90
C GLN A 346 -11.32 19.91 38.70
N LEU A 347 -10.70 21.06 38.42
CA LEU A 347 -10.98 22.34 39.08
C LEU A 347 -12.12 23.12 38.42
N ILE A 348 -12.44 22.81 37.15
CA ILE A 348 -13.50 23.48 36.39
C ILE A 348 -14.87 23.14 36.99
N ASN A 349 -15.65 24.17 37.25
CA ASN A 349 -17.06 24.05 37.61
C ASN A 349 -17.88 25.15 36.94
N ALA A 350 -19.19 24.95 36.81
CA ALA A 350 -20.07 25.89 36.11
C ALA A 350 -20.23 27.27 36.78
N GLY A 351 -19.66 27.48 37.97
CA GLY A 351 -19.71 28.76 38.69
C GLY A 351 -18.36 29.48 38.83
N SER A 352 -17.26 28.94 38.28
CA SER A 352 -15.91 29.49 38.53
C SER A 352 -15.46 30.58 37.57
N GLU A 353 -16.01 30.65 36.36
CA GLU A 353 -15.54 31.57 35.32
C GLU A 353 -16.70 32.37 34.72
N VAL A 354 -16.81 33.64 35.13
CA VAL A 354 -17.81 34.62 34.64
C VAL A 354 -17.54 35.04 33.19
N GLU A 355 -16.38 34.67 32.63
CA GLU A 355 -15.90 35.09 31.31
C GLU A 355 -16.03 34.00 30.21
N ASP A 356 -16.29 32.73 30.55
CA ASP A 356 -16.53 31.68 29.55
C ASP A 356 -17.99 31.67 29.08
N GLY A 357 -18.26 32.26 27.91
CA GLY A 357 -19.59 32.26 27.30
C GLY A 357 -20.08 30.90 26.77
N PHE A 358 -19.22 29.88 26.71
CA PHE A 358 -19.55 28.54 26.21
C PHE A 358 -19.82 27.54 27.34
N ILE A 359 -19.24 27.73 28.54
CA ILE A 359 -19.35 26.76 29.65
C ILE A 359 -20.80 26.44 30.00
N GLN A 360 -21.69 27.42 30.05
CA GLN A 360 -23.09 27.23 30.42
C GLN A 360 -23.80 26.28 29.43
N GLY A 361 -23.74 26.58 28.13
CA GLY A 361 -24.35 25.76 27.09
C GLY A 361 -23.77 24.34 27.03
N PHE A 362 -22.44 24.21 27.20
CA PHE A 362 -21.81 22.90 27.33
C PHE A 362 -22.32 22.14 28.57
N TRP A 363 -22.42 22.77 29.74
CA TRP A 363 -22.83 22.12 30.99
C TRP A 363 -24.28 21.64 30.94
N GLU A 364 -25.18 22.48 30.40
CA GLU A 364 -26.59 22.12 30.19
C GLU A 364 -26.71 20.90 29.26
N GLU A 365 -25.96 20.87 28.16
CA GLU A 365 -25.96 19.76 27.22
C GLU A 365 -25.32 18.48 27.81
N ALA A 366 -24.15 18.62 28.46
CA ALA A 366 -23.35 17.52 28.99
C ALA A 366 -24.02 16.84 30.19
N PHE A 367 -24.66 17.58 31.10
CA PHE A 367 -25.34 17.02 32.28
C PHE A 367 -26.86 16.88 32.10
N GLY A 368 -27.48 17.57 31.13
CA GLY A 368 -28.92 17.55 30.94
C GLY A 368 -29.68 18.37 31.99
N CYS A 369 -29.03 19.43 32.51
CA CYS A 369 -29.55 20.36 33.51
C CYS A 369 -29.70 21.77 32.92
N PHE A 370 -30.24 22.73 33.68
CA PHE A 370 -30.47 24.11 33.21
C PHE A 370 -30.07 25.18 34.24
N PHE A 371 -29.58 26.32 33.77
CA PHE A 371 -29.31 27.51 34.59
C PHE A 371 -30.52 28.46 34.66
N PRO A 372 -30.76 29.17 35.78
CA PRO A 372 -32.01 29.91 36.00
C PRO A 372 -32.27 31.17 35.15
N GLU A 373 -31.42 31.52 34.18
CA GLU A 373 -31.50 32.78 33.42
C GLU A 373 -32.10 32.64 32.01
N SER A 374 -32.33 31.42 31.50
CA SER A 374 -32.97 31.22 30.19
C SER A 374 -34.49 31.42 30.24
N THR A 375 -34.97 32.56 29.73
CA THR A 375 -36.40 32.78 29.51
C THR A 375 -36.90 31.97 28.31
N ILE A 376 -37.38 30.74 28.52
CA ILE A 376 -38.52 30.09 27.84
C ILE A 376 -38.77 28.69 28.44
N ASP A 377 -40.06 28.42 28.72
CA ASP A 377 -40.69 27.18 29.20
C ASP A 377 -40.19 26.50 30.51
N ARG A 378 -41.07 26.46 31.51
CA ARG A 378 -40.77 26.14 32.92
C ARG A 378 -41.42 24.84 33.43
N GLN A 379 -41.54 23.81 32.59
CA GLN A 379 -42.10 22.52 33.01
C GLN A 379 -41.13 21.36 32.65
N GLU A 380 -40.87 20.50 33.66
CA GLU A 380 -40.12 19.23 33.60
C GLU A 380 -38.57 19.25 33.52
N ARG A 381 -37.89 20.40 33.58
CA ARG A 381 -36.41 20.47 33.51
C ARG A 381 -35.71 20.61 34.88
N VAL A 382 -34.64 19.83 35.10
CA VAL A 382 -33.87 19.80 36.35
C VAL A 382 -32.83 20.94 36.37
N PRO A 383 -32.74 21.75 37.44
CA PRO A 383 -31.72 22.81 37.53
C PRO A 383 -30.32 22.24 37.77
N CYS A 384 -29.29 22.87 37.22
CA CYS A 384 -27.90 22.52 37.52
C CYS A 384 -27.57 22.83 39.00
N THR A 385 -26.88 21.92 39.68
CA THR A 385 -26.64 22.01 41.13
C THR A 385 -25.29 22.65 41.50
N GLY A 386 -24.39 22.81 40.52
CA GLY A 386 -23.01 23.26 40.74
C GLY A 386 -22.11 22.19 41.37
N LYS A 387 -22.61 20.96 41.55
CA LYS A 387 -21.88 19.80 42.09
C LYS A 387 -21.53 18.76 41.03
N GLU A 388 -22.00 18.97 39.80
CA GLU A 388 -21.63 18.21 38.63
C GLU A 388 -20.12 18.35 38.37
N LYS A 389 -19.50 17.30 37.81
CA LYS A 389 -18.06 17.28 37.52
C LYS A 389 -17.78 16.56 36.21
N LEU A 390 -16.79 17.06 35.47
CA LEU A 390 -16.34 16.46 34.20
C LEU A 390 -15.89 15.00 34.36
N GLU A 391 -15.24 14.66 35.48
CA GLU A 391 -14.78 13.28 35.78
C GLU A 391 -15.92 12.23 35.88
N ASN A 392 -17.17 12.67 36.06
CA ASN A 392 -18.34 11.79 36.12
C ASN A 392 -19.00 11.57 34.74
N LEU A 393 -18.55 12.28 33.70
CA LEU A 393 -19.06 12.10 32.34
C LEU A 393 -18.38 10.89 31.67
N PRO A 394 -19.10 10.10 30.85
CA PRO A 394 -18.48 9.09 30.00
C PRO A 394 -17.63 9.75 28.91
N ALA A 395 -16.59 9.04 28.44
CA ALA A 395 -15.71 9.46 27.34
C ALA A 395 -16.44 9.79 26.02
N SER A 396 -17.68 9.31 25.85
CA SER A 396 -18.58 9.64 24.74
C SER A 396 -19.30 10.99 24.85
N ILE A 397 -19.04 11.74 25.93
CA ILE A 397 -19.48 13.12 26.12
C ILE A 397 -18.26 14.02 26.35
N PHE A 398 -17.32 13.59 27.19
CA PHE A 398 -16.11 14.35 27.47
C PHE A 398 -14.95 13.42 27.86
N GLU A 399 -13.79 13.59 27.23
CA GLU A 399 -12.56 12.85 27.55
C GLU A 399 -11.74 13.65 28.57
N MET A 400 -11.35 13.03 29.70
CA MET A 400 -10.50 13.67 30.71
C MET A 400 -9.01 13.71 30.31
N SER A 401 -8.60 12.88 29.36
CA SER A 401 -7.26 12.89 28.75
C SER A 401 -7.25 13.77 27.50
N MET A 402 -6.20 14.59 27.34
CA MET A 402 -6.01 15.43 26.16
C MET A 402 -5.99 14.60 24.86
N THR A 403 -6.83 14.93 23.88
CA THR A 403 -6.85 14.26 22.57
C THR A 403 -5.71 14.73 21.66
N SER A 404 -5.53 14.10 20.50
CA SER A 404 -4.49 14.48 19.53
C SER A 404 -4.71 15.88 18.94
N HIS A 405 -5.96 16.31 18.72
CA HIS A 405 -6.24 17.69 18.28
C HIS A 405 -5.96 18.69 19.41
N SER A 406 -6.38 18.41 20.64
CA SER A 406 -6.05 19.23 21.82
C SER A 406 -4.53 19.31 22.07
N TYR A 407 -3.77 18.24 21.85
CA TYR A 407 -2.31 18.25 21.94
C TYR A 407 -1.66 19.03 20.78
N SER A 408 -2.30 19.06 19.61
CA SER A 408 -1.88 19.89 18.48
C SER A 408 -2.08 21.39 18.80
N ILE A 409 -3.17 21.75 19.47
CA ILE A 409 -3.41 23.11 20.00
C ILE A 409 -2.37 23.47 21.07
N TYR A 410 -2.15 22.59 22.05
CA TYR A 410 -1.12 22.76 23.09
C TYR A 410 0.25 23.13 22.48
N ASN A 411 0.70 22.34 21.51
CA ASN A 411 1.96 22.60 20.83
C ASN A 411 1.93 23.85 19.92
N ALA A 412 0.79 24.24 19.35
CA ALA A 412 0.65 25.48 18.56
C ALA A 412 0.88 26.73 19.42
N VAL A 413 0.27 26.77 20.61
CA VAL A 413 0.42 27.88 21.56
C VAL A 413 1.87 27.98 22.05
N TYR A 414 2.52 26.85 22.34
CA TYR A 414 3.96 26.84 22.67
C TYR A 414 4.84 27.31 21.51
N ALA A 415 4.58 26.86 20.28
CA ALA A 415 5.32 27.31 19.10
C ALA A 415 5.25 28.84 18.93
N MET A 416 4.05 29.41 19.15
CA MET A 416 3.83 30.85 19.14
C MET A 416 4.51 31.59 20.29
N ALA A 417 4.44 31.07 21.52
CA ALA A 417 5.07 31.70 22.67
C ALA A 417 6.60 31.72 22.55
N TYR A 418 7.22 30.62 22.08
CA TYR A 418 8.65 30.58 21.78
C TYR A 418 9.02 31.46 20.58
N ALA A 419 8.19 31.57 19.54
CA ALA A 419 8.44 32.47 18.42
C ALA A 419 8.41 33.94 18.84
N LEU A 420 7.43 34.32 19.65
CA LEU A 420 7.32 35.66 20.21
C LEU A 420 8.48 35.96 21.17
N HIS A 421 8.84 35.03 22.04
CA HIS A 421 9.97 35.20 22.97
C HIS A 421 11.30 35.37 22.23
N ASN A 422 11.57 34.53 21.22
CA ASN A 422 12.79 34.63 20.41
C ASN A 422 12.83 35.94 19.60
N MET A 423 11.70 36.38 19.06
CA MET A 423 11.57 37.66 18.35
C MET A 423 11.84 38.85 19.28
N LEU A 424 11.22 38.89 20.45
CA LEU A 424 11.41 39.96 21.44
C LEU A 424 12.86 39.97 21.96
N SER A 425 13.44 38.80 22.25
CA SER A 425 14.87 38.68 22.62
C SER A 425 15.81 39.20 21.53
N PHE A 426 15.47 38.97 20.25
CA PHE A 426 16.24 39.47 19.11
C PHE A 426 16.10 40.99 18.94
N GLN A 427 14.89 41.56 19.11
CA GLN A 427 14.67 43.00 19.06
C GLN A 427 15.36 43.73 20.21
N LEU A 428 15.25 43.22 21.45
CA LEU A 428 15.92 43.79 22.63
C LEU A 428 17.46 43.80 22.52
N LYS A 429 18.05 42.83 21.80
CA LYS A 429 19.49 42.81 21.49
C LYS A 429 19.91 43.82 20.41
N LYS A 430 18.96 44.42 19.71
CA LYS A 430 19.20 45.28 18.54
C LYS A 430 18.96 46.76 18.80
N THR A 431 18.17 47.11 19.82
CA THR A 431 17.75 48.50 20.06
C THR A 431 17.75 48.84 21.56
N GLU A 432 18.58 49.81 21.98
CA GLU A 432 18.56 50.37 23.35
C GLU A 432 17.40 51.36 23.59
N SER A 433 16.50 51.57 22.62
CA SER A 433 15.34 52.47 22.79
C SER A 433 14.12 52.10 21.95
N VAL A 434 12.96 52.19 22.60
CA VAL A 434 11.59 52.09 22.05
C VAL A 434 11.14 50.70 21.54
N SER A 435 10.03 50.23 22.10
CA SER A 435 9.30 49.05 21.64
C SER A 435 8.59 49.33 20.31
N GLU A 436 9.15 48.89 19.19
CA GLU A 436 8.43 48.86 17.91
C GLU A 436 7.25 47.87 17.94
N PRO A 437 6.17 48.12 17.17
CA PRO A 437 5.06 47.17 17.05
C PRO A 437 5.51 45.82 16.47
N ILE A 438 4.82 44.75 16.86
CA ILE A 438 5.10 43.37 16.43
C ILE A 438 5.09 43.29 14.89
N HIS A 439 6.25 43.04 14.30
CA HIS A 439 6.39 42.95 12.85
C HIS A 439 6.03 41.52 12.40
N SER A 440 4.80 41.30 11.94
CA SER A 440 4.25 39.94 11.67
C SER A 440 5.10 39.09 10.73
N LEU A 441 5.82 39.71 9.78
CA LEU A 441 6.78 39.06 8.89
C LEU A 441 8.01 38.49 9.63
N LEU A 442 8.48 39.15 10.69
CA LEU A 442 9.59 38.71 11.53
C LEU A 442 9.14 37.59 12.47
N LEU A 443 7.96 37.73 13.08
CA LEU A 443 7.34 36.69 13.91
C LEU A 443 7.19 35.38 13.12
N ASN A 444 6.68 35.47 11.90
CA ASN A 444 6.50 34.35 10.98
C ASN A 444 7.82 33.66 10.59
N HIS A 445 8.94 34.39 10.58
CA HIS A 445 10.27 33.81 10.36
C HIS A 445 10.73 32.99 11.57
N PHE A 446 10.53 33.49 12.81
CA PHE A 446 10.85 32.74 14.02
C PHE A 446 10.02 31.47 14.18
N VAL A 447 8.72 31.50 13.85
CA VAL A 447 7.87 30.29 13.85
C VAL A 447 8.50 29.15 13.05
N ARG A 448 8.98 29.41 11.84
CA ARG A 448 9.50 28.38 10.92
C ARG A 448 10.87 27.80 11.31
N ILE A 449 11.67 28.54 12.06
CA ILE A 449 13.06 28.16 12.39
C ILE A 449 13.17 27.61 13.83
N ASN A 450 12.12 27.80 14.63
CA ASN A 450 12.09 27.31 16.00
C ASN A 450 12.08 25.77 16.07
N SER A 451 12.99 25.25 16.89
CA SER A 451 12.82 23.97 17.56
C SER A 451 12.81 24.23 19.06
N PHE A 452 11.87 23.61 19.77
CA PHE A 452 11.68 23.83 21.20
C PHE A 452 11.29 22.52 21.89
N ASN A 453 11.45 22.47 23.21
CA ASN A 453 10.86 21.41 24.01
C ASN A 453 9.58 21.96 24.65
N ASN A 454 8.48 21.22 24.59
CA ASN A 454 7.29 21.53 25.38
C ASN A 454 7.48 21.11 26.85
N ASN A 455 6.51 21.41 27.72
CA ASN A 455 6.69 21.20 29.17
C ASN A 455 6.75 19.70 29.58
N VAL A 456 6.26 18.79 28.71
CA VAL A 456 6.42 17.33 28.87
C VAL A 456 7.70 16.78 28.22
N GLY A 457 8.65 17.66 27.86
CA GLY A 457 9.97 17.28 27.37
C GLY A 457 9.98 16.65 25.97
N GLU A 458 8.94 16.85 25.16
CA GLU A 458 8.96 16.50 23.74
C GLU A 458 9.57 17.63 22.91
N ARG A 459 10.47 17.27 22.00
CA ARG A 459 11.05 18.21 21.04
C ARG A 459 10.10 18.38 19.85
N ILE A 460 9.55 19.58 19.71
CA ILE A 460 8.72 20.00 18.58
C ILE A 460 9.60 20.82 17.62
N PHE A 461 9.54 20.51 16.33
CA PHE A 461 10.27 21.24 15.29
C PHE A 461 9.62 21.09 13.92
N PHE A 462 9.81 22.10 13.08
CA PHE A 462 9.33 22.13 11.69
C PHE A 462 10.47 21.84 10.71
N ASN A 463 10.17 21.21 9.59
CA ASN A 463 11.12 20.95 8.52
C ASN A 463 11.33 22.20 7.62
N GLN A 464 12.18 22.08 6.59
CA GLN A 464 12.49 23.20 5.68
C GLN A 464 11.28 23.73 4.89
N ASN A 465 10.21 22.93 4.74
CA ASN A 465 8.96 23.33 4.10
C ASN A 465 8.01 24.06 5.06
N GLY A 466 8.25 24.00 6.37
CA GLY A 466 7.34 24.46 7.42
C GLY A 466 6.33 23.39 7.88
N GLU A 467 6.56 22.12 7.54
CA GLU A 467 5.71 20.99 7.96
C GLU A 467 6.22 20.42 9.30
N LEU A 468 5.30 20.00 10.18
CA LEU A 468 5.64 19.40 11.47
C LEU A 468 6.24 18.00 11.29
N GLU A 469 7.44 17.75 11.86
CA GLU A 469 8.09 16.44 11.79
C GLU A 469 7.76 15.54 13.00
N THR A 470 6.48 15.18 13.13
CA THR A 470 6.04 14.11 14.05
C THR A 470 5.54 12.87 13.29
N GLY A 471 5.23 11.81 14.05
CA GLY A 471 4.70 10.55 13.54
C GLY A 471 3.21 10.37 13.79
N PHE A 472 2.70 9.22 13.35
CA PHE A 472 1.33 8.77 13.62
C PHE A 472 1.35 7.55 14.53
N ASP A 473 0.51 7.59 15.56
CA ASP A 473 0.24 6.48 16.46
C ASP A 473 -0.95 5.66 15.97
N ILE A 474 -0.92 4.35 16.22
CA ILE A 474 -2.01 3.42 15.90
C ILE A 474 -2.79 3.15 17.18
N ILE A 475 -4.08 3.50 17.16
CA ILE A 475 -5.00 3.40 18.29
C ILE A 475 -6.05 2.31 18.00
N ASN A 476 -6.29 1.43 18.96
CA ASN A 476 -7.40 0.48 18.93
C ASN A 476 -8.51 0.94 19.89
N TRP A 477 -9.74 0.99 19.40
CA TRP A 477 -10.91 1.42 20.16
C TRP A 477 -11.57 0.23 20.88
N VAL A 478 -11.78 0.36 22.19
CA VAL A 478 -12.49 -0.63 23.01
C VAL A 478 -13.72 0.03 23.61
N THR A 479 -14.90 -0.38 23.19
CA THR A 479 -16.18 0.17 23.65
C THR A 479 -16.83 -0.74 24.70
N PHE A 480 -17.64 -0.14 25.58
CA PHE A 480 -18.26 -0.80 26.72
C PHE A 480 -19.79 -0.57 26.74
N PRO A 481 -20.60 -1.48 27.33
CA PRO A 481 -22.07 -1.37 27.34
C PRO A 481 -22.65 -0.14 28.07
N ASN A 482 -21.85 0.55 28.88
CA ASN A 482 -22.20 1.80 29.56
C ASN A 482 -21.97 3.05 28.69
N LEU A 483 -21.84 2.88 27.36
CA LEU A 483 -21.55 3.92 26.37
C LEU A 483 -20.17 4.60 26.53
N SER A 484 -19.26 4.09 27.37
CA SER A 484 -17.88 4.57 27.43
C SER A 484 -16.97 3.81 26.45
N PHE A 485 -15.85 4.43 26.08
CA PHE A 485 -14.79 3.78 25.30
C PHE A 485 -13.41 4.08 25.88
N LEU A 486 -12.43 3.26 25.50
CA LEU A 486 -11.01 3.44 25.78
C LEU A 486 -10.23 3.39 24.46
N ARG A 487 -9.34 4.36 24.27
CA ARG A 487 -8.37 4.40 23.17
C ARG A 487 -7.07 3.78 23.65
N ILE A 488 -6.66 2.65 23.09
CA ILE A 488 -5.42 1.95 23.46
C ILE A 488 -4.40 2.11 22.33
N LYS A 489 -3.24 2.72 22.61
CA LYS A 489 -2.12 2.72 21.66
C LYS A 489 -1.59 1.30 21.47
N VAL A 490 -1.64 0.79 20.25
CA VAL A 490 -1.20 -0.57 19.87
C VAL A 490 0.07 -0.59 19.03
N GLY A 491 0.53 0.58 18.58
CA GLY A 491 1.74 0.74 17.78
C GLY A 491 1.98 2.16 17.30
N ASP A 492 3.00 2.30 16.46
CA ASP A 492 3.38 3.49 15.73
C ASP A 492 3.66 3.11 14.26
N ILE A 493 3.61 4.06 13.32
CA ILE A 493 3.84 3.78 11.89
C ILE A 493 5.33 3.64 11.53
N GLN A 494 6.28 4.11 12.36
CA GLN A 494 7.69 4.15 11.94
C GLN A 494 8.71 4.09 13.10
N PRO A 495 9.29 2.90 13.40
CA PRO A 495 9.12 1.63 12.70
C PRO A 495 7.82 0.91 13.08
N LEU A 496 7.05 0.41 12.09
CA LEU A 496 5.79 -0.31 12.31
C LEU A 496 5.92 -1.42 13.38
N SER A 497 5.51 -1.10 14.60
CA SER A 497 5.62 -1.96 15.77
C SER A 497 4.20 -2.30 16.26
N LEU A 498 3.78 -3.55 16.05
CA LEU A 498 2.44 -4.02 16.40
C LEU A 498 2.55 -5.23 17.34
N ALA A 499 1.83 -5.19 18.46
CA ALA A 499 1.72 -6.34 19.34
C ALA A 499 0.91 -7.47 18.67
N GLU A 500 1.43 -8.70 18.69
CA GLU A 500 0.79 -9.85 18.04
C GLU A 500 -0.59 -10.16 18.66
N LYS A 501 -1.64 -10.02 17.86
CA LYS A 501 -3.01 -10.46 18.19
C LYS A 501 -3.67 -11.16 17.00
N THR A 502 -4.72 -11.92 17.28
CA THR A 502 -5.51 -12.70 16.32
C THR A 502 -6.05 -11.83 15.18
N LYS A 503 -5.80 -12.26 13.94
CA LYS A 503 -6.05 -11.48 12.72
C LYS A 503 -7.34 -11.96 12.03
N PRO A 504 -8.37 -11.11 11.82
CA PRO A 504 -9.43 -11.43 10.86
C PRO A 504 -8.86 -11.41 9.44
N LEU A 505 -9.34 -12.27 8.54
CA LEU A 505 -8.95 -12.26 7.14
C LEU A 505 -9.94 -11.42 6.32
N SER A 506 -9.42 -10.55 5.44
CA SER A 506 -10.23 -9.78 4.48
C SER A 506 -9.62 -9.95 3.08
N VAL A 507 -10.08 -10.99 2.40
CA VAL A 507 -9.60 -11.45 1.09
C VAL A 507 -10.83 -11.86 0.26
N CYS A 508 -10.88 -11.51 -1.02
CA CYS A 508 -12.05 -11.76 -1.87
C CYS A 508 -12.33 -13.27 -2.09
N ASN A 509 -11.29 -14.12 -2.08
CA ASN A 509 -11.37 -15.56 -2.33
C ASN A 509 -10.28 -16.30 -1.55
N ASP A 510 -10.53 -17.57 -1.23
CA ASP A 510 -9.51 -18.46 -0.70
C ASP A 510 -8.33 -18.68 -1.67
N ASN A 511 -7.17 -19.04 -1.12
CA ASN A 511 -5.99 -19.36 -1.91
C ASN A 511 -6.21 -20.63 -2.75
N CYS A 512 -6.19 -20.51 -4.08
CA CYS A 512 -6.31 -21.68 -4.96
C CYS A 512 -5.20 -22.72 -4.69
N HIS A 513 -5.60 -23.95 -4.40
CA HIS A 513 -4.68 -25.06 -4.21
C HIS A 513 -4.00 -25.53 -5.53
N PRO A 514 -2.82 -26.16 -5.45
CA PRO A 514 -2.17 -26.77 -6.61
C PRO A 514 -3.11 -27.74 -7.35
N GLY A 515 -3.17 -27.60 -8.68
CA GLY A 515 -4.14 -28.31 -9.53
C GLY A 515 -5.30 -27.45 -10.04
N TYR A 516 -5.49 -26.27 -9.43
CA TYR A 516 -6.45 -25.25 -9.86
C TYR A 516 -5.73 -24.04 -10.50
N ARG A 517 -6.47 -23.25 -11.28
CA ARG A 517 -6.05 -21.99 -11.89
C ARG A 517 -7.02 -20.88 -11.51
N LYS A 518 -6.52 -19.65 -11.44
CA LYS A 518 -7.34 -18.44 -11.27
C LYS A 518 -8.13 -18.16 -12.56
N ALA A 519 -9.43 -17.93 -12.42
CA ALA A 519 -10.30 -17.44 -13.50
C ALA A 519 -10.94 -16.13 -13.05
N LYS A 520 -10.83 -15.06 -13.85
CA LYS A 520 -11.45 -13.77 -13.52
C LYS A 520 -12.96 -13.95 -13.42
N LYS A 521 -13.56 -13.50 -12.32
CA LYS A 521 -15.01 -13.40 -12.15
C LYS A 521 -15.54 -12.19 -12.93
N GLU A 522 -16.52 -12.39 -13.80
CA GLU A 522 -17.12 -11.28 -14.55
C GLU A 522 -17.87 -10.33 -13.60
N GLY A 523 -17.79 -9.03 -13.87
CA GLY A 523 -18.37 -7.99 -13.00
C GLY A 523 -17.57 -7.63 -11.73
N LYS A 524 -16.52 -8.37 -11.33
CA LYS A 524 -15.68 -8.05 -10.15
C LYS A 524 -14.24 -7.63 -10.52
N PRO A 525 -13.49 -6.97 -9.61
CA PRO A 525 -12.11 -6.51 -9.82
C PRO A 525 -11.10 -7.65 -10.07
N PHE A 526 -9.90 -7.32 -10.54
CA PHE A 526 -8.91 -8.30 -11.04
C PHE A 526 -8.42 -9.34 -10.01
N CYS A 527 -8.41 -8.94 -8.74
CA CYS A 527 -8.10 -9.75 -7.56
C CYS A 527 -9.22 -10.73 -7.16
N CYS A 528 -10.42 -10.60 -7.73
CA CYS A 528 -11.51 -11.54 -7.51
C CYS A 528 -11.52 -12.61 -8.60
N TYR A 529 -11.22 -13.86 -8.20
CA TYR A 529 -11.06 -14.97 -9.11
C TYR A 529 -11.62 -16.27 -8.55
N ASP A 530 -12.26 -17.06 -9.40
CA ASP A 530 -12.67 -18.41 -9.08
C ASP A 530 -11.49 -19.37 -9.28
N CYS A 531 -11.38 -20.37 -8.41
CA CYS A 531 -10.41 -21.46 -8.55
C CYS A 531 -11.01 -22.57 -9.43
N LEU A 532 -10.72 -22.56 -10.73
CA LEU A 532 -11.17 -23.61 -11.66
C LEU A 532 -10.10 -24.70 -11.81
N PRO A 533 -10.46 -25.99 -11.97
CA PRO A 533 -9.49 -27.04 -12.21
C PRO A 533 -8.65 -26.75 -13.47
N CYS A 534 -7.37 -27.09 -13.44
CA CYS A 534 -6.49 -26.96 -14.60
C CYS A 534 -6.95 -27.90 -15.73
N PRO A 535 -7.19 -27.39 -16.96
CA PRO A 535 -7.58 -28.24 -18.08
C PRO A 535 -6.43 -29.19 -18.45
N GLY A 536 -6.75 -30.47 -18.64
CA GLY A 536 -5.80 -31.49 -19.07
C GLY A 536 -5.17 -31.16 -20.43
N GLY A 537 -3.92 -31.59 -20.64
CA GLY A 537 -3.24 -31.46 -21.93
C GLY A 537 -2.35 -30.22 -22.12
N LYS A 538 -2.11 -29.39 -21.10
CA LYS A 538 -1.11 -28.29 -21.16
C LYS A 538 0.37 -28.77 -21.14
N ILE A 539 0.64 -30.00 -21.55
CA ILE A 539 1.97 -30.56 -21.83
C ILE A 539 2.08 -30.77 -23.33
N SER A 540 3.00 -30.06 -23.99
CA SER A 540 3.21 -30.23 -25.43
C SER A 540 4.01 -31.51 -25.71
N ASN A 541 3.30 -32.58 -26.09
CA ASN A 541 3.89 -33.86 -26.52
C ASN A 541 4.82 -33.70 -27.75
N GLN A 542 4.71 -32.59 -28.49
CA GLN A 542 5.47 -32.32 -29.71
C GLN A 542 6.99 -32.22 -29.50
N LYS A 543 7.45 -31.85 -28.28
CA LYS A 543 8.89 -31.75 -27.96
C LYS A 543 9.54 -33.11 -27.69
N GLY A 544 8.79 -34.09 -27.18
CA GLY A 544 9.31 -35.43 -26.88
C GLY A 544 9.80 -36.18 -28.13
N ASN A 545 9.12 -35.98 -29.26
CA ASN A 545 9.46 -36.66 -30.52
C ASN A 545 10.88 -36.31 -31.01
N PHE A 546 11.30 -35.05 -30.90
CA PHE A 546 12.66 -34.64 -31.29
C PHE A 546 13.74 -35.25 -30.40
N ILE A 547 13.46 -35.39 -29.09
CA ILE A 547 14.39 -36.07 -28.17
C ILE A 547 14.54 -37.54 -28.56
N LEU A 548 13.43 -38.22 -28.85
CA LEU A 548 13.44 -39.63 -29.25
C LEU A 548 14.21 -39.84 -30.57
N THR A 549 13.99 -39.00 -31.59
CA THR A 549 14.65 -39.17 -32.90
C THR A 549 16.15 -38.93 -32.82
N PHE A 550 16.63 -37.90 -32.10
CA PHE A 550 18.06 -37.70 -31.89
C PHE A 550 18.69 -38.79 -31.00
N SER A 551 17.96 -39.32 -30.01
CA SER A 551 18.42 -40.45 -29.18
C SER A 551 18.55 -41.75 -30.01
N ILE A 552 17.58 -42.06 -30.87
CA ILE A 552 17.64 -43.21 -31.78
C ILE A 552 18.79 -43.03 -32.78
N LEU A 553 18.96 -41.83 -33.35
CA LEU A 553 20.07 -41.53 -34.27
C LEU A 553 21.42 -41.73 -33.59
N THR A 554 21.64 -41.20 -32.38
CA THR A 554 22.89 -41.41 -31.62
C THR A 554 23.16 -42.87 -31.30
N ILE A 555 22.14 -43.65 -30.93
CA ILE A 555 22.28 -45.10 -30.70
C ILE A 555 22.69 -45.83 -31.99
N LEU A 556 22.06 -45.52 -33.12
CA LEU A 556 22.42 -46.10 -34.43
C LEU A 556 23.87 -45.77 -34.81
N MET A 557 24.30 -44.52 -34.63
CA MET A 557 25.68 -44.11 -34.89
C MET A 557 26.66 -44.85 -33.96
N LEU A 558 26.37 -44.93 -32.66
CA LEU A 558 27.20 -45.67 -31.69
C LEU A 558 27.31 -47.16 -32.04
N TRP A 559 26.20 -47.79 -32.42
CA TRP A 559 26.18 -49.20 -32.85
C TRP A 559 27.04 -49.42 -34.11
N LEU A 560 26.96 -48.53 -35.11
CA LEU A 560 27.82 -48.58 -36.30
C LEU A 560 29.32 -48.44 -35.94
N PHE A 561 29.67 -47.52 -35.05
CA PHE A 561 31.06 -47.35 -34.59
C PHE A 561 31.58 -48.51 -33.73
N ILE A 562 30.71 -49.26 -33.04
CA ILE A 562 31.07 -50.48 -32.32
C ILE A 562 31.23 -51.65 -33.29
N LYS A 563 30.26 -51.86 -34.19
CA LYS A 563 30.28 -52.94 -35.19
C LYS A 563 31.48 -52.84 -36.13
N ASN A 564 31.89 -51.63 -36.51
CA ASN A 564 32.98 -51.38 -37.43
C ASN A 564 34.30 -51.00 -36.72
N ASN A 565 34.49 -51.36 -35.44
CA ASN A 565 35.66 -50.93 -34.67
C ASN A 565 37.01 -51.39 -35.27
N ASP A 566 37.05 -52.49 -36.01
CA ASP A 566 38.28 -52.96 -36.66
C ASP A 566 38.74 -52.11 -37.86
N THR A 567 37.89 -51.21 -38.36
CA THR A 567 38.19 -50.37 -39.52
C THR A 567 39.24 -49.29 -39.20
N PRO A 568 40.14 -48.97 -40.16
CA PRO A 568 41.22 -48.02 -39.90
C PRO A 568 40.70 -46.60 -39.63
N ILE A 569 39.52 -46.22 -40.15
CA ILE A 569 38.87 -44.93 -39.89
C ILE A 569 38.52 -44.76 -38.40
N VAL A 570 38.02 -45.82 -37.74
CA VAL A 570 37.67 -45.77 -36.31
C VAL A 570 38.93 -45.78 -35.45
N LYS A 571 39.90 -46.66 -35.75
CA LYS A 571 41.17 -46.77 -35.00
C LYS A 571 42.05 -45.52 -35.11
N ALA A 572 42.09 -44.84 -36.26
CA ALA A 572 42.80 -43.56 -36.41
C ALA A 572 42.19 -42.42 -35.58
N ASN A 573 40.88 -42.50 -35.29
CA ASN A 573 40.10 -41.46 -34.62
C ASN A 573 39.99 -41.65 -33.08
N ASN A 574 40.92 -42.41 -32.47
CA ASN A 574 40.96 -42.71 -31.03
C ASN A 574 39.60 -43.19 -30.47
N GLU A 575 39.29 -44.47 -30.71
CA GLU A 575 38.04 -45.15 -30.37
C GLU A 575 37.45 -44.75 -29.01
N THR A 576 38.29 -44.64 -27.96
CA THR A 576 37.86 -44.36 -26.59
C THR A 576 37.25 -42.97 -26.43
N LEU A 577 37.85 -41.92 -26.99
CA LEU A 577 37.28 -40.56 -26.93
C LEU A 577 36.03 -40.44 -27.81
N THR A 578 35.99 -41.18 -28.93
CA THR A 578 34.84 -41.24 -29.82
C THR A 578 33.62 -41.86 -29.11
N TYR A 579 33.81 -42.96 -28.36
CA TYR A 579 32.73 -43.57 -27.58
C TYR A 579 32.27 -42.69 -26.40
N ILE A 580 33.20 -42.07 -25.65
CA ILE A 580 32.84 -41.13 -24.56
C ILE A 580 32.00 -39.97 -25.11
N LEU A 581 32.40 -39.38 -26.24
CA LEU A 581 31.65 -38.29 -26.86
C LEU A 581 30.25 -38.74 -27.30
N LEU A 582 30.11 -39.87 -28.01
CA LEU A 582 28.80 -40.39 -28.44
C LEU A 582 27.88 -40.73 -27.26
N ILE A 583 28.41 -41.32 -26.18
CA ILE A 583 27.65 -41.61 -24.96
C ILE A 583 27.22 -40.31 -24.26
N SER A 584 28.09 -39.31 -24.18
CA SER A 584 27.74 -38.00 -23.59
C SER A 584 26.66 -37.27 -24.41
N LEU A 585 26.66 -37.40 -25.74
CA LEU A 585 25.62 -36.85 -26.61
C LEU A 585 24.28 -37.59 -26.47
N LEU A 586 24.29 -38.92 -26.34
CA LEU A 586 23.07 -39.68 -26.02
C LEU A 586 22.49 -39.23 -24.67
N LEU A 587 23.34 -39.08 -23.65
CA LEU A 587 22.92 -38.59 -22.33
C LEU A 587 22.42 -37.13 -22.38
N SER A 588 22.97 -36.27 -23.24
CA SER A 588 22.51 -34.87 -23.37
C SER A 588 21.15 -34.76 -24.07
N PHE A 589 20.83 -35.64 -25.02
CA PHE A 589 19.47 -35.74 -25.54
C PHE A 589 18.51 -36.25 -24.46
N LEU A 590 18.88 -37.30 -23.73
CA LEU A 590 18.02 -37.88 -22.67
C LEU A 590 17.82 -36.94 -21.47
N CYS A 591 18.81 -36.10 -21.10
CA CYS A 591 18.66 -35.20 -19.96
C CYS A 591 17.59 -34.12 -20.17
N ALA A 592 17.20 -33.82 -21.42
CA ALA A 592 16.09 -32.94 -21.73
C ALA A 592 14.74 -33.43 -21.15
N PHE A 593 14.57 -34.74 -20.88
CA PHE A 593 13.39 -35.25 -20.18
C PHE A 593 13.28 -34.77 -18.74
N LEU A 594 14.39 -34.43 -18.05
CA LEU A 594 14.34 -33.84 -16.70
C LEU A 594 13.64 -32.47 -16.69
N PHE A 595 13.57 -31.80 -17.84
CA PHE A 595 12.95 -30.50 -18.05
C PHE A 595 11.50 -30.62 -18.55
N ILE A 596 11.00 -31.84 -18.82
CA ILE A 596 9.67 -32.11 -19.39
C ILE A 596 8.85 -32.96 -18.41
N GLY A 597 7.86 -32.33 -17.77
CA GLY A 597 6.92 -33.01 -16.88
C GLY A 597 6.43 -32.09 -15.77
N GLN A 598 5.76 -32.67 -14.77
CA GLN A 598 5.43 -31.95 -13.54
C GLN A 598 6.71 -31.77 -12.71
N PRO A 599 7.10 -30.54 -12.32
CA PRO A 599 8.28 -30.32 -11.51
C PRO A 599 8.06 -30.95 -10.12
N ARG A 600 8.93 -31.90 -9.77
CA ARG A 600 9.09 -32.46 -8.43
C ARG A 600 10.39 -31.98 -7.82
N GLN A 601 10.47 -31.94 -6.49
CA GLN A 601 11.67 -31.52 -5.75
C GLN A 601 12.95 -32.20 -6.26
N TRP A 602 12.94 -33.54 -6.42
CA TRP A 602 14.05 -34.30 -6.99
C TRP A 602 14.42 -33.91 -8.43
N THR A 603 13.44 -33.56 -9.28
CA THR A 603 13.73 -33.11 -10.65
C THR A 603 14.36 -31.71 -10.66
N CYS A 604 13.98 -30.82 -9.73
CA CYS A 604 14.60 -29.51 -9.61
C CYS A 604 16.08 -29.61 -9.23
N PHE A 605 16.43 -30.46 -8.26
CA PHE A 605 17.83 -30.72 -7.90
C PHE A 605 18.66 -31.29 -9.06
N LEU A 606 18.10 -32.23 -9.82
CA LEU A 606 18.85 -32.95 -10.87
C LEU A 606 19.02 -32.14 -12.17
N ARG A 607 18.04 -31.34 -12.58
CA ARG A 607 18.02 -30.65 -13.90
C ARG A 607 19.35 -29.96 -14.26
N GLN A 608 19.73 -28.94 -13.48
CA GLN A 608 20.88 -28.09 -13.82
C GLN A 608 22.23 -28.79 -13.59
N ALA A 609 22.33 -29.60 -12.52
CA ALA A 609 23.55 -30.35 -12.21
C ALA A 609 23.84 -31.44 -13.26
N THR A 610 22.83 -32.23 -13.65
CA THR A 610 22.96 -33.27 -14.67
C THR A 610 23.31 -32.67 -16.04
N PHE A 611 22.62 -31.58 -16.42
CA PHE A 611 22.94 -30.83 -17.65
C PHE A 611 24.41 -30.38 -17.69
N GLY A 612 24.89 -29.65 -16.67
CA GLY A 612 26.26 -29.12 -16.64
C GLY A 612 27.34 -30.21 -16.69
N ILE A 613 27.18 -31.30 -15.93
CA ILE A 613 28.15 -32.40 -15.89
C ILE A 613 28.24 -33.12 -17.25
N ILE A 614 27.10 -33.43 -17.89
CA ILE A 614 27.08 -34.13 -19.19
C ILE A 614 27.78 -33.30 -20.27
N PHE A 615 27.46 -32.00 -20.36
CA PHE A 615 28.06 -31.13 -21.36
C PHE A 615 29.56 -30.88 -21.11
N SER A 616 30.01 -30.86 -19.86
CA SER A 616 31.46 -30.79 -19.53
C SER A 616 32.20 -32.01 -20.09
N VAL A 617 31.64 -33.22 -19.95
CA VAL A 617 32.21 -34.44 -20.54
C VAL A 617 32.25 -34.37 -22.08
N ALA A 618 31.20 -33.87 -22.72
CA ALA A 618 31.14 -33.73 -24.17
C ALA A 618 32.19 -32.74 -24.70
N VAL A 619 32.24 -31.52 -24.15
CA VAL A 619 33.17 -30.46 -24.57
C VAL A 619 34.62 -30.83 -24.25
N SER A 620 34.90 -31.38 -23.07
CA SER A 620 36.26 -31.82 -22.70
C SER A 620 36.74 -32.99 -23.56
N SER A 621 35.86 -33.84 -24.08
CA SER A 621 36.21 -34.90 -25.03
C SER A 621 36.68 -34.34 -26.39
N ILE A 622 36.07 -33.25 -26.85
CA ILE A 622 36.46 -32.53 -28.07
C ILE A 622 37.79 -31.78 -27.84
N LEU A 623 37.95 -31.14 -26.68
CA LEU A 623 39.21 -30.51 -26.27
C LEU A 623 40.37 -31.52 -26.22
N ALA A 624 40.16 -32.65 -25.53
CA ALA A 624 41.12 -33.76 -25.46
C ALA A 624 41.51 -34.27 -26.86
N LYS A 625 40.53 -34.45 -27.74
CA LYS A 625 40.75 -34.90 -29.11
C LYS A 625 41.58 -33.90 -29.93
N THR A 626 41.24 -32.60 -29.87
CA THR A 626 41.96 -31.55 -30.61
C THR A 626 43.39 -31.34 -30.09
N ILE A 627 43.61 -31.40 -28.77
CA ILE A 627 44.95 -31.39 -28.17
C ILE A 627 45.79 -32.58 -28.63
N ILE A 628 45.22 -33.79 -28.69
CA ILE A 628 45.94 -34.98 -29.18
C ILE A 628 46.38 -34.82 -30.63
N VAL A 629 45.56 -34.20 -31.49
CA VAL A 629 45.95 -33.89 -32.89
C VAL A 629 47.13 -32.92 -32.94
N ILE A 630 47.10 -31.82 -32.17
CA ILE A 630 48.23 -30.87 -32.11
C ILE A 630 49.51 -31.56 -31.64
N LEU A 631 49.43 -32.37 -30.57
CA LEU A 631 50.58 -33.09 -30.04
C LEU A 631 51.12 -34.14 -31.03
N ALA A 632 50.26 -34.78 -31.82
CA ALA A 632 50.67 -35.69 -32.90
C ALA A 632 51.52 -34.97 -33.96
N PHE A 633 51.09 -33.79 -34.40
CA PHE A 633 51.87 -32.94 -35.30
C PHE A 633 53.19 -32.49 -34.67
N MET A 634 53.18 -31.97 -33.44
CA MET A 634 54.41 -31.50 -32.77
C MET A 634 55.44 -32.62 -32.52
N ALA A 635 55.00 -33.86 -32.36
CA ALA A 635 55.86 -35.02 -32.13
C ALA A 635 56.51 -35.61 -33.40
N THR A 636 56.21 -35.08 -34.59
CA THR A 636 56.94 -35.42 -35.83
C THR A 636 58.38 -34.88 -35.84
N LYS A 637 58.69 -33.90 -34.99
CA LYS A 637 60.06 -33.40 -34.80
C LYS A 637 60.91 -34.41 -34.00
N PRO A 638 62.07 -34.87 -34.51
CA PRO A 638 62.90 -35.86 -33.81
C PRO A 638 63.44 -35.32 -32.48
N GLY A 639 63.47 -36.18 -31.45
CA GLY A 639 64.04 -35.87 -30.12
C GLY A 639 63.03 -35.49 -29.01
N SER A 640 61.74 -35.32 -29.32
CA SER A 640 60.75 -34.84 -28.34
C SER A 640 60.35 -35.87 -27.26
N ARG A 641 60.48 -35.49 -25.97
CA ARG A 641 59.98 -36.28 -24.81
C ARG A 641 58.46 -36.48 -24.81
N ILE A 642 57.71 -35.64 -25.53
CA ILE A 642 56.23 -35.66 -25.62
C ILE A 642 55.71 -37.03 -26.08
N ARG A 643 56.47 -37.75 -26.92
CA ARG A 643 56.12 -39.06 -27.47
C ARG A 643 55.83 -40.14 -26.40
N LYS A 644 56.34 -40.01 -25.17
CA LYS A 644 56.05 -40.94 -24.05
C LYS A 644 54.69 -40.70 -23.38
N TRP A 645 54.08 -39.52 -23.54
CA TRP A 645 52.81 -39.14 -22.91
C TRP A 645 51.61 -39.13 -23.89
N MET A 646 51.87 -39.24 -25.19
CA MET A 646 50.82 -39.27 -26.21
C MET A 646 50.05 -40.60 -26.20
N GLY A 647 48.73 -40.54 -26.01
CA GLY A 647 47.85 -41.70 -26.15
C GLY A 647 46.54 -41.58 -25.37
N LYS A 648 45.82 -42.70 -25.25
CA LYS A 648 44.51 -42.79 -24.59
C LYS A 648 44.48 -42.22 -23.16
N ARG A 649 45.56 -42.43 -22.39
CA ARG A 649 45.67 -41.97 -20.98
C ARG A 649 45.60 -40.44 -20.85
N LEU A 650 46.26 -39.70 -21.73
CA LEU A 650 46.25 -38.23 -21.69
C LEU A 650 44.85 -37.68 -21.99
N GLY A 651 44.19 -38.20 -23.03
CA GLY A 651 42.83 -37.80 -23.37
C GLY A 651 41.82 -38.07 -22.26
N LEU A 652 41.90 -39.25 -21.64
CA LEU A 652 41.06 -39.61 -20.50
C LEU A 652 41.33 -38.71 -19.28
N SER A 653 42.61 -38.39 -19.01
CA SER A 653 42.99 -37.49 -17.91
C SER A 653 42.44 -36.07 -18.08
N ILE A 654 42.35 -35.56 -19.31
CA ILE A 654 41.74 -34.25 -19.60
C ILE A 654 40.24 -34.29 -19.31
N VAL A 655 39.52 -35.29 -19.82
CA VAL A 655 38.07 -35.45 -19.60
C VAL A 655 37.73 -35.60 -18.12
N LEU A 656 38.48 -36.44 -17.39
CA LEU A 656 38.28 -36.65 -15.96
C LEU A 656 38.56 -35.38 -15.13
N SER A 657 39.63 -34.64 -15.46
CA SER A 657 39.96 -33.39 -14.76
C SER A 657 38.87 -32.31 -14.95
N CYS A 658 38.44 -32.07 -16.19
CA CYS A 658 37.41 -31.08 -16.50
C CYS A 658 36.04 -31.44 -15.90
N SER A 659 35.64 -32.72 -15.95
CA SER A 659 34.38 -33.19 -15.35
C SER A 659 34.40 -33.19 -13.82
N PHE A 660 35.55 -33.45 -13.19
CA PHE A 660 35.72 -33.35 -11.74
C PHE A 660 35.51 -31.91 -11.23
N ILE A 661 36.10 -30.91 -11.91
CA ILE A 661 35.90 -29.49 -11.57
C ILE A 661 34.40 -29.11 -11.68
N GLN A 662 33.74 -29.47 -12.77
CA GLN A 662 32.30 -29.22 -12.93
C GLN A 662 31.46 -29.90 -11.84
N THR A 663 31.84 -31.12 -11.44
CA THR A 663 31.15 -31.86 -10.37
C THR A 663 31.30 -31.15 -9.03
N ILE A 664 32.49 -30.64 -8.69
CA ILE A 664 32.71 -29.83 -7.48
C ILE A 664 31.78 -28.61 -7.48
N ILE A 665 31.76 -27.82 -8.55
CA ILE A 665 30.90 -26.62 -8.66
C ILE A 665 29.43 -26.99 -8.43
N SER A 666 28.94 -28.07 -9.07
CA SER A 666 27.56 -28.54 -8.90
C SER A 666 27.27 -29.03 -7.47
N THR A 667 28.21 -29.72 -6.80
CA THR A 667 28.01 -30.17 -5.40
C THR A 667 28.01 -29.02 -4.39
N VAL A 668 28.83 -27.99 -4.60
CA VAL A 668 28.87 -26.78 -3.76
C VAL A 668 27.56 -26.01 -3.88
N TRP A 669 27.05 -25.84 -5.11
CA TRP A 669 25.75 -25.20 -5.33
C TRP A 669 24.61 -25.95 -4.62
N LEU A 670 24.52 -27.27 -4.80
CA LEU A 670 23.51 -28.12 -4.14
C LEU A 670 23.64 -28.16 -2.61
N SER A 671 24.80 -27.81 -2.05
CA SER A 671 25.01 -27.78 -0.60
C SER A 671 24.66 -26.43 0.03
N ILE A 672 24.91 -25.31 -0.68
CA ILE A 672 24.71 -23.95 -0.15
C ILE A 672 23.30 -23.42 -0.46
N SER A 673 22.81 -23.65 -1.68
CA SER A 673 21.57 -23.03 -2.20
C SER A 673 20.93 -23.93 -3.27
N PRO A 674 20.44 -25.13 -2.88
CA PRO A 674 19.91 -26.09 -3.84
C PRO A 674 18.62 -25.58 -4.51
N PRO A 675 18.42 -25.87 -5.82
CA PRO A 675 17.19 -25.50 -6.53
C PRO A 675 15.95 -26.12 -5.90
N PHE A 676 14.89 -25.33 -5.68
CA PHE A 676 13.67 -25.77 -4.99
C PHE A 676 12.41 -25.62 -5.87
N LEU A 677 11.33 -26.28 -5.46
CA LEU A 677 10.02 -26.14 -6.11
C LEU A 677 9.35 -24.86 -5.62
N ASP A 678 8.98 -23.99 -6.55
CA ASP A 678 8.43 -22.67 -6.27
C ASP A 678 7.11 -22.46 -7.04
N VAL A 679 6.25 -21.57 -6.54
CA VAL A 679 4.91 -21.33 -7.05
C VAL A 679 4.79 -19.88 -7.52
N ASP A 680 4.95 -19.67 -8.81
CA ASP A 680 4.79 -18.34 -9.40
C ASP A 680 3.29 -18.02 -9.57
N VAL A 681 2.81 -17.12 -8.72
CA VAL A 681 1.42 -16.61 -8.70
C VAL A 681 1.33 -15.22 -9.34
N TYR A 682 2.46 -14.57 -9.63
CA TYR A 682 2.53 -13.14 -9.99
C TYR A 682 2.84 -12.90 -11.47
N SER A 683 3.65 -13.74 -12.12
CA SER A 683 4.07 -13.49 -13.52
C SER A 683 2.97 -13.70 -14.56
N LEU A 684 1.91 -14.43 -14.23
CA LEU A 684 0.79 -14.72 -15.14
C LEU A 684 -0.56 -14.57 -14.41
N PRO A 685 -1.31 -13.46 -14.59
CA PRO A 685 -2.53 -13.17 -13.81
C PRO A 685 -3.72 -14.13 -14.04
N LYS A 686 -3.56 -15.16 -14.88
CA LYS A 686 -4.57 -16.19 -15.20
C LYS A 686 -4.09 -17.63 -14.96
N GLU A 687 -2.82 -17.83 -14.57
CA GLU A 687 -2.23 -19.16 -14.40
C GLU A 687 -1.26 -19.21 -13.22
N ILE A 688 -1.45 -20.16 -12.32
CA ILE A 688 -0.46 -20.49 -11.29
C ILE A 688 0.57 -21.40 -11.96
N VAL A 689 1.85 -21.03 -11.92
CA VAL A 689 2.93 -21.80 -12.58
C VAL A 689 3.86 -22.39 -11.54
N LEU A 690 3.86 -23.72 -11.43
CA LEU A 690 4.91 -24.44 -10.72
C LEU A 690 6.21 -24.33 -11.52
N ILE A 691 7.25 -23.78 -10.90
CA ILE A 691 8.60 -23.64 -11.48
C ILE A 691 9.63 -24.30 -10.55
N CYS A 692 10.79 -24.65 -11.09
CA CYS A 692 11.97 -24.92 -10.27
C CYS A 692 12.73 -23.59 -10.19
N ASN A 693 12.90 -23.05 -8.98
CA ASN A 693 13.71 -21.88 -8.73
C ASN A 693 15.17 -22.33 -8.53
N GLU A 694 16.13 -21.66 -9.19
CA GLU A 694 17.56 -22.02 -9.13
C GLU A 694 18.20 -21.83 -7.74
N GLY A 695 17.52 -21.13 -6.81
CA GLY A 695 17.98 -20.85 -5.45
C GLY A 695 19.07 -19.78 -5.37
N SER A 696 20.10 -19.88 -6.21
CA SER A 696 21.14 -18.86 -6.38
C SER A 696 21.49 -18.65 -7.84
N THR A 697 21.11 -17.49 -8.37
CA THR A 697 21.46 -17.05 -9.74
C THR A 697 22.97 -16.98 -9.95
N VAL A 698 23.72 -16.59 -8.92
CA VAL A 698 25.20 -16.53 -8.94
C VAL A 698 25.81 -17.91 -9.15
N MET A 699 25.31 -18.94 -8.46
CA MET A 699 25.82 -20.31 -8.59
C MET A 699 25.46 -20.93 -9.95
N PHE A 700 24.26 -20.64 -10.48
CA PHE A 700 23.89 -20.99 -11.84
C PHE A 700 24.85 -20.38 -12.88
N TYR A 701 25.23 -19.11 -12.74
CA TYR A 701 26.22 -18.48 -13.62
C TYR A 701 27.63 -19.07 -13.49
N PHE A 702 28.04 -19.57 -12.32
CA PHE A 702 29.32 -20.29 -12.19
C PHE A 702 29.34 -21.61 -13.00
N VAL A 703 28.23 -22.37 -13.01
CA VAL A 703 28.10 -23.57 -13.83
C VAL A 703 28.18 -23.23 -15.33
N LEU A 704 27.40 -22.24 -15.79
CA LEU A 704 27.44 -21.80 -17.19
C LEU A 704 28.79 -21.18 -17.57
N GLY A 705 29.44 -20.47 -16.65
CA GLY A 705 30.73 -19.82 -16.86
C GLY A 705 31.87 -20.82 -17.10
N PHE A 706 31.96 -21.88 -16.29
CA PHE A 706 32.94 -22.94 -16.51
C PHE A 706 32.71 -23.67 -17.84
N MET A 707 31.43 -23.98 -18.15
CA MET A 707 31.04 -24.56 -19.44
C MET A 707 31.41 -23.67 -20.64
N GLY A 708 31.18 -22.36 -20.54
CA GLY A 708 31.56 -21.38 -21.56
C GLY A 708 33.08 -21.29 -21.73
N LEU A 709 33.84 -21.29 -20.62
CA LEU A 709 35.30 -21.28 -20.64
C LEU A 709 35.87 -22.53 -21.32
N LEU A 710 35.35 -23.73 -21.02
CA LEU A 710 35.74 -24.96 -21.71
C LEU A 710 35.42 -24.89 -23.22
N ALA A 711 34.25 -24.37 -23.59
CA ALA A 711 33.85 -24.22 -24.99
C ALA A 711 34.74 -23.24 -25.76
N ILE A 712 35.08 -22.09 -25.16
CA ILE A 712 35.97 -21.07 -25.74
C ILE A 712 37.38 -21.66 -25.94
N ILE A 713 37.96 -22.32 -24.93
CA ILE A 713 39.27 -22.96 -25.06
C ILE A 713 39.23 -24.02 -26.16
N SER A 714 38.21 -24.89 -26.18
CA SER A 714 38.10 -25.91 -27.22
C SER A 714 37.86 -25.33 -28.62
N PHE A 715 37.19 -24.19 -28.75
CA PHE A 715 37.03 -23.49 -30.03
C PHE A 715 38.36 -22.89 -30.50
N ILE A 716 39.12 -22.22 -29.62
CA ILE A 716 40.45 -21.68 -29.93
C ILE A 716 41.39 -22.79 -30.39
N VAL A 717 41.45 -23.90 -29.64
CA VAL A 717 42.28 -25.05 -29.98
C VAL A 717 41.85 -25.66 -31.32
N ALA A 718 40.55 -25.87 -31.57
CA ALA A 718 40.04 -26.35 -32.85
C ALA A 718 40.39 -25.41 -34.02
N PHE A 719 40.27 -24.09 -33.82
CA PHE A 719 40.59 -23.08 -34.82
C PHE A 719 42.09 -23.07 -35.17
N LEU A 720 42.98 -23.30 -34.19
CA LEU A 720 44.41 -23.46 -34.44
C LEU A 720 44.71 -24.72 -35.28
N VAL A 721 44.02 -25.84 -35.02
CA VAL A 721 44.17 -27.09 -35.80
C VAL A 721 43.81 -26.88 -37.28
N ARG A 722 42.86 -25.98 -37.61
CA ARG A 722 42.47 -25.67 -39.00
C ARG A 722 43.64 -25.16 -39.87
N LYS A 723 44.72 -24.65 -39.28
CA LYS A 723 45.92 -24.19 -40.00
C LYS A 723 46.94 -25.30 -40.30
N LEU A 724 46.75 -26.51 -39.75
CA LEU A 724 47.65 -27.64 -40.01
C LEU A 724 47.34 -28.27 -41.38
N PRO A 725 48.36 -28.60 -42.19
CA PRO A 725 48.16 -29.31 -43.44
C PRO A 725 47.89 -30.78 -43.13
N ASP A 726 46.66 -31.24 -43.36
CA ASP A 726 46.31 -32.65 -43.25
C ASP A 726 45.24 -33.07 -44.27
N THR A 727 45.29 -34.33 -44.69
CA THR A 727 44.55 -34.84 -45.85
C THR A 727 43.04 -35.09 -45.62
N PHE A 728 42.52 -34.75 -44.44
CA PHE A 728 41.11 -34.89 -44.08
C PHE A 728 40.50 -33.57 -43.59
N ASN A 729 39.32 -33.20 -44.11
CA ASN A 729 38.56 -32.01 -43.70
C ASN A 729 38.04 -32.04 -42.24
N GLU A 730 38.41 -33.05 -41.44
CA GLU A 730 37.94 -33.27 -40.07
C GLU A 730 38.16 -32.06 -39.14
N ALA A 731 39.32 -31.42 -39.18
CA ALA A 731 39.59 -30.24 -38.36
C ALA A 731 38.61 -29.09 -38.63
N LYS A 732 38.21 -28.90 -39.90
CA LYS A 732 37.23 -27.88 -40.30
C LYS A 732 35.85 -28.19 -39.73
N PHE A 733 35.43 -29.45 -39.76
CA PHE A 733 34.16 -29.89 -39.19
C PHE A 733 34.12 -29.73 -37.66
N ILE A 734 35.22 -30.07 -36.94
CA ILE A 734 35.32 -29.83 -35.50
C ILE A 734 35.25 -28.34 -35.18
N THR A 735 35.95 -27.48 -35.94
CA THR A 735 35.91 -26.03 -35.75
C THR A 735 34.49 -25.47 -35.98
N PHE A 736 33.80 -25.91 -37.04
CA PHE A 736 32.42 -25.49 -37.32
C PHE A 736 31.46 -25.96 -36.22
N SER A 737 31.62 -27.19 -35.75
CA SER A 737 30.83 -27.77 -34.68
C SER A 737 30.95 -26.97 -33.37
N MET A 738 32.17 -26.58 -32.98
CA MET A 738 32.38 -25.73 -31.80
C MET A 738 31.94 -24.28 -32.00
N LEU A 739 31.96 -23.76 -33.23
CA LEU A 739 31.38 -22.43 -33.53
C LEU A 739 29.86 -22.42 -33.29
N VAL A 740 29.14 -23.45 -33.78
CA VAL A 740 27.70 -23.62 -33.54
C VAL A 740 27.41 -23.82 -32.06
N PHE A 741 28.24 -24.57 -31.34
CA PHE A 741 28.11 -24.73 -29.89
C PHE A 741 28.21 -23.39 -29.16
N CYS A 742 29.27 -22.61 -29.44
CA CYS A 742 29.48 -21.31 -28.80
C CYS A 742 28.39 -20.28 -29.13
N SER A 743 27.87 -20.26 -30.37
CA SER A 743 26.82 -19.29 -30.74
C SER A 743 25.48 -19.58 -30.06
N VAL A 744 25.10 -20.86 -29.90
CA VAL A 744 23.89 -21.26 -29.15
C VAL A 744 23.96 -20.80 -27.69
N TRP A 745 25.10 -21.02 -27.02
CA TRP A 745 25.26 -20.64 -25.61
C TRP A 745 25.44 -19.13 -25.39
N LEU A 746 26.02 -18.40 -26.34
CA LEU A 746 26.08 -16.94 -26.29
C LEU A 746 24.68 -16.31 -26.46
N SER A 747 23.86 -16.84 -27.36
CA SER A 747 22.46 -16.39 -27.53
C SER A 747 21.54 -16.81 -26.38
N PHE A 748 21.83 -17.93 -25.70
CA PHE A 748 21.03 -18.43 -24.59
C PHE A 748 20.88 -17.40 -23.45
N VAL A 749 21.97 -16.78 -23.00
CA VAL A 749 21.98 -15.88 -21.83
C VAL A 749 20.98 -14.71 -21.94
N PRO A 750 20.99 -13.87 -23.01
CA PRO A 750 20.01 -12.80 -23.14
C PRO A 750 18.58 -13.30 -23.38
N THR A 751 18.38 -14.43 -24.09
CA THR A 751 17.03 -14.98 -24.29
C THR A 751 16.45 -15.58 -23.01
N TYR A 752 17.27 -16.22 -22.18
CA TYR A 752 16.87 -16.71 -20.86
C TYR A 752 16.43 -15.56 -19.96
N LEU A 753 17.22 -14.48 -19.85
CA LEU A 753 16.88 -13.30 -19.05
C LEU A 753 15.63 -12.54 -19.54
N SER A 754 15.34 -12.59 -20.84
CA SER A 754 14.17 -11.93 -21.45
C SER A 754 12.87 -12.74 -21.36
N THR A 755 12.95 -14.04 -21.08
CA THR A 755 11.77 -14.94 -21.06
C THR A 755 11.37 -15.34 -19.65
N LYS A 756 10.06 -15.50 -19.40
CA LYS A 756 9.50 -15.87 -18.09
C LYS A 756 8.66 -17.14 -18.15
N GLY A 757 8.56 -17.83 -17.02
CA GLY A 757 7.73 -19.03 -16.85
C GLY A 757 8.05 -20.14 -17.86
N LYS A 758 7.02 -20.68 -18.52
CA LYS A 758 7.12 -21.86 -19.40
C LYS A 758 8.04 -21.66 -20.62
N TYR A 759 8.27 -20.41 -21.04
CA TYR A 759 9.15 -20.10 -22.17
C TYR A 759 10.64 -20.19 -21.81
N MET A 760 11.02 -19.91 -20.55
CA MET A 760 12.40 -20.05 -20.07
C MET A 760 12.89 -21.51 -20.23
N VAL A 761 12.11 -22.48 -19.73
CA VAL A 761 12.38 -23.92 -19.87
C VAL A 761 12.37 -24.37 -21.34
N ALA A 762 11.57 -23.72 -22.19
CA ALA A 762 11.57 -24.00 -23.63
C ALA A 762 12.89 -23.61 -24.32
N VAL A 763 13.47 -22.48 -23.91
CA VAL A 763 14.76 -21.97 -24.40
C VAL A 763 15.91 -22.89 -23.95
N GLU A 764 15.91 -23.35 -22.70
CA GLU A 764 16.88 -24.35 -22.19
C GLU A 764 16.89 -25.63 -23.04
N ILE A 765 15.72 -26.27 -23.22
CA ILE A 765 15.59 -27.50 -24.00
C ILE A 765 16.06 -27.28 -25.44
N PHE A 766 15.70 -26.16 -26.06
CA PHE A 766 16.11 -25.85 -27.43
C PHE A 766 17.64 -25.71 -27.56
N SER A 767 18.28 -25.01 -26.62
CA SER A 767 19.75 -24.87 -26.59
C SER A 767 20.46 -26.21 -26.39
N ILE A 768 19.95 -27.08 -25.51
CA ILE A 768 20.48 -28.44 -25.29
C ILE A 768 20.41 -29.27 -26.58
N LEU A 769 19.25 -29.28 -27.25
CA LEU A 769 19.04 -30.04 -28.49
C LEU A 769 19.87 -29.50 -29.66
N CYS A 770 19.91 -28.18 -29.84
CA CYS A 770 20.62 -27.54 -30.95
C CYS A 770 22.14 -27.73 -30.83
N SER A 771 22.70 -27.52 -29.63
CA SER A 771 24.14 -27.70 -29.39
C SER A 771 24.55 -29.18 -29.53
N SER A 772 23.81 -30.13 -28.93
CA SER A 772 24.06 -31.56 -29.08
C SER A 772 23.91 -32.05 -30.52
N GLY A 773 22.88 -31.57 -31.23
CA GLY A 773 22.63 -31.88 -32.64
C GLY A 773 23.73 -31.35 -33.56
N GLY A 774 24.29 -30.16 -33.29
CA GLY A 774 25.45 -29.62 -33.99
C GLY A 774 26.72 -30.46 -33.77
N LEU A 775 26.98 -30.88 -32.53
CA LEU A 775 28.09 -31.79 -32.20
C LEU A 775 27.95 -33.13 -32.94
N LEU A 776 26.76 -33.75 -32.92
CA LEU A 776 26.51 -35.01 -33.61
C LEU A 776 26.67 -34.89 -35.13
N SER A 777 26.02 -33.89 -35.73
CA SER A 777 25.92 -33.75 -37.18
C SER A 777 27.27 -33.46 -37.81
N PHE A 778 28.02 -32.47 -37.33
CA PHE A 778 29.27 -32.08 -38.00
C PHE A 778 30.42 -33.06 -37.71
N ILE A 779 30.49 -33.68 -36.53
CA ILE A 779 31.62 -34.57 -36.17
C ILE A 779 31.43 -35.99 -36.72
N PHE A 780 30.21 -36.52 -36.74
CA PHE A 780 29.97 -37.95 -37.01
C PHE A 780 29.26 -38.24 -38.34
N PHE A 781 28.40 -37.35 -38.84
CA PHE A 781 27.69 -37.60 -40.11
C PHE A 781 28.64 -37.80 -41.31
N PRO A 782 29.71 -36.98 -41.52
CA PRO A 782 30.66 -37.20 -42.61
C PRO A 782 31.37 -38.56 -42.52
N LYS A 783 31.61 -39.06 -41.30
CA LYS A 783 32.30 -40.34 -41.06
C LYS A 783 31.39 -41.53 -41.32
N CYS A 784 30.14 -41.46 -40.88
CA CYS A 784 29.16 -42.51 -41.14
C CYS A 784 28.79 -42.58 -42.62
N TYR A 785 28.74 -41.43 -43.32
CA TYR A 785 28.62 -41.40 -44.78
C TYR A 785 29.76 -42.14 -45.48
N ILE A 786 31.02 -41.92 -45.07
CA ILE A 786 32.16 -42.67 -45.64
C ILE A 786 32.07 -44.17 -45.33
N ILE A 787 31.75 -44.53 -44.08
CA ILE A 787 31.65 -45.93 -43.63
C ILE A 787 30.52 -46.71 -44.36
N LEU A 788 29.40 -46.06 -44.66
CA LEU A 788 28.22 -46.69 -45.29
C LEU A 788 28.19 -46.59 -46.82
N MET A 789 28.52 -45.43 -47.38
CA MET A 789 28.33 -45.12 -48.82
C MET A 789 29.63 -45.14 -49.65
N ARG A 790 30.81 -45.18 -49.01
CA ARG A 790 32.13 -45.20 -49.68
C ARG A 790 33.10 -46.19 -49.01
N PRO A 791 32.76 -47.49 -48.89
CA PRO A 791 33.62 -48.48 -48.25
C PRO A 791 35.02 -48.59 -48.89
N ASP A 792 35.17 -48.23 -50.16
CA ASP A 792 36.45 -48.24 -50.90
C ASP A 792 37.52 -47.33 -50.26
N LEU A 793 37.10 -46.25 -49.60
CA LEU A 793 37.97 -45.31 -48.89
C LEU A 793 38.43 -45.84 -47.51
N ASN A 794 37.94 -47.01 -47.09
CA ASN A 794 38.23 -47.62 -45.79
C ASN A 794 39.44 -48.57 -45.83
N ASN A 795 40.18 -48.62 -46.95
CA ASN A 795 41.28 -49.55 -47.17
C ASN A 795 42.64 -48.98 -46.73
N LYS A 796 43.47 -49.80 -46.06
CA LYS A 796 44.76 -49.37 -45.46
C LYS A 796 45.76 -48.77 -46.47
N GLU A 797 45.65 -49.11 -47.74
CA GLU A 797 46.61 -48.67 -48.77
C GLU A 797 46.38 -47.23 -49.22
N GLN A 798 45.14 -46.75 -49.30
CA GLN A 798 44.88 -45.33 -49.63
C GLN A 798 45.27 -44.40 -48.48
N LEU A 799 45.09 -44.82 -47.22
CA LEU A 799 45.56 -44.09 -46.04
C LEU A 799 47.10 -43.95 -45.94
N LYS A 800 47.87 -44.71 -46.74
CA LYS A 800 49.32 -44.53 -46.88
C LYS A 800 49.75 -43.68 -48.08
N ARG A 801 48.88 -43.51 -49.10
CA ARG A 801 49.19 -42.73 -50.31
C ARG A 801 49.02 -41.21 -50.15
N GLY A 802 48.44 -40.76 -49.05
CA GLY A 802 48.29 -39.34 -48.69
C GLY A 802 49.17 -38.91 -47.50
N LYS A 803 50.42 -39.42 -47.45
CA LYS A 803 51.44 -39.08 -46.45
C LYS A 803 52.58 -38.28 -47.08
#